data_AF-A0A9E7KQH7-F1
#
_entry.id   AF-A0A9E7KQH7-F1
#
_cell.length_a   1.000
_cell.length_b   1.000
_cell.length_c   1.000
_cell.angle_alpha   90.00
_cell.angle_beta   90.00
_cell.angle_gamma   90.00
#
_symmetry.space_group_name_H-M   'P 1'
#
loop_
_entity.id
_entity.type
_entity.pdbx_description
1 polymer ?
#
loop_
_entity_poly.entity_id
_entity_poly.type
_entity_poly.pdbx_seq_one_letter_code
_entity_poly.pdbx_strand_id
1 'polypeptide(L)'
;MADGLSLIPASVLRNLADKLYEKRKNAALEIEGIVKQLALAGEHEKISAVINLLTVDFACSPQANQRKGGLIGLAAATVGLAAEAAQHLEQIVPPVLNSFTDHDGRVRYYACEALYNIAKVVRGDFIFFFNKIFDALCKLSADADPNVQSAAHLLDRLIKDIVTESDQFSIEEFIPLLRERMNVLNPYVRQFLVGWITVLDSVPDIDMLGFLPDFLDGLFNMLSDSSHEIRQQADSALSEFLQEIKNSPNVDYGRMAEILVQRAGSSDEFTRLTAITWINEFVKLGGEQLVPYYADILGAILPCISDKEEKIRVVARETNEELRAIRADPADGFNIDAILSIARRELTSEWEATRIEALHWISALLARYRSEVISYLNHTFDSLLNALSDSSNEVVLLALEVHACIAEDNKNFWRLVGLLVRNFQNDRVLLERRGALIVRRLCVLLDAERVYRQFSLNLEQEEDLDFASVMVQAYNHASSVIQSLREEDINAKFLVQLDKLIRLLETPIFAYLRLQLLEPGKYTWLLKTLYGLLMMLPQQSAAFKILRTRLKTVPSYSCIEQLKGTSSENPYSQILQFSEDNRNRYAANVANVYNAIDFPSRLQQFEQMQHKHRMHSKSKLQSRNSTPSIASQSIEEEQLFADMALLTDLIKLNLSDYTEKIIAEYIWVGGSGVDLRSKARTLSGPVTDPSQLPKWNYDGSSTGQAPGEDSEVILYPQAIFKDPFRKGNNILVMCDCYTPQGEPIPTNKRHNAAKIFSNPAVAAEEAWFGIEQEYTLLQKDVKWPIGWPIGGYPGPQGPYYCSAGADKAFGRDVVDAHYKACLYAGIDISGINGEVMPGQWEFQVGPCVGISAGDQLWVARYVLEPADRLTRYRLDLREQRITEMAGVVLSLDPKPIQGDWNGAGAHTNYSTKSMRSDGGYGVIKEAIEKLGRRHKEHIAAYGEGNERRLTGRHETADIDTFVWGVANRGASIRVGRDTEKSGKGYFEDRRPASNMDPYVVTSMIAETTILWKPT
;
A
#
# COMPACT_ATOMS: atom_id res chain seq x y z
N MET A 1 59.21 -32.02 52.05
CA MET A 1 58.54 -32.43 50.80
C MET A 1 58.75 -33.92 50.63
N ALA A 2 57.66 -34.70 50.56
CA ALA A 2 57.72 -36.08 50.11
C ALA A 2 57.86 -36.09 48.58
N ASP A 3 58.69 -36.98 48.03
CA ASP A 3 58.81 -37.16 46.58
C ASP A 3 57.57 -37.89 46.07
N GLY A 4 56.86 -37.31 45.10
CA GLY A 4 55.65 -37.91 44.50
C GLY A 4 55.92 -39.29 43.89
N LEU A 5 57.15 -39.54 43.42
CA LEU A 5 57.62 -40.84 42.92
C LEU A 5 57.61 -41.96 43.99
N SER A 6 57.57 -41.60 45.27
CA SER A 6 57.48 -42.56 46.39
C SER A 6 56.05 -42.91 46.80
N LEU A 7 55.06 -42.12 46.35
CA LEU A 7 53.65 -42.26 46.75
C LEU A 7 52.82 -43.07 45.76
N ILE A 8 53.18 -43.04 44.47
CA ILE A 8 52.50 -43.80 43.41
C ILE A 8 53.42 -44.94 42.95
N PRO A 9 52.97 -46.21 42.93
CA PRO A 9 53.81 -47.32 42.48
C PRO A 9 54.33 -47.13 41.05
N ALA A 10 55.59 -47.45 40.79
CA ALA A 10 56.21 -47.29 39.46
C ALA A 10 55.50 -48.07 38.34
N SER A 11 54.77 -49.15 38.68
CA SER A 11 53.88 -49.87 37.77
C SER A 11 52.72 -49.00 37.27
N VAL A 12 52.12 -48.22 38.16
CA VAL A 12 51.00 -47.29 37.89
C VAL A 12 51.50 -46.14 37.03
N LEU A 13 52.60 -45.48 37.42
CA LEU A 13 53.20 -44.39 36.62
C LEU A 13 53.54 -44.83 35.18
N ARG A 14 54.10 -46.04 35.02
CA ARG A 14 54.37 -46.62 33.70
C ARG A 14 53.09 -46.94 32.91
N ASN A 15 52.05 -47.45 33.57
CA ASN A 15 50.77 -47.75 32.92
C ASN A 15 50.02 -46.45 32.51
N LEU A 16 50.15 -45.38 33.30
CA LEU A 16 49.60 -44.05 33.03
C LEU A 16 50.21 -43.40 31.78
N ALA A 17 51.46 -43.74 31.45
CA ALA A 17 52.14 -43.34 30.22
C ALA A 17 51.94 -44.29 29.02
N ASP A 18 51.21 -45.40 29.17
CA ASP A 18 51.05 -46.40 28.09
C ASP A 18 50.17 -45.87 26.95
N LYS A 19 50.41 -46.37 25.73
CA LYS A 19 49.62 -46.07 24.53
C LYS A 19 48.16 -46.54 24.63
N LEU A 20 47.88 -47.62 25.36
CA LEU A 20 46.53 -48.19 25.49
C LEU A 20 45.69 -47.45 26.53
N TYR A 21 44.48 -47.02 26.15
CA TYR A 21 43.56 -46.29 27.05
C TYR A 21 43.21 -47.07 28.31
N GLU A 22 42.79 -48.34 28.20
CA GLU A 22 42.42 -49.16 29.37
C GLU A 22 43.53 -49.28 30.42
N LYS A 23 44.82 -49.24 30.01
CA LYS A 23 45.93 -49.22 30.96
C LYS A 23 46.06 -47.89 31.69
N ARG A 24 45.89 -46.77 30.99
CA ARG A 24 45.87 -45.42 31.61
C ARG A 24 44.68 -45.27 32.54
N LYS A 25 43.52 -45.77 32.14
CA LYS A 25 42.27 -45.79 32.93
C LYS A 25 42.41 -46.62 34.21
N ASN A 26 42.96 -47.83 34.12
CA ASN A 26 43.22 -48.66 35.30
C ASN A 26 44.25 -48.00 36.24
N ALA A 27 45.32 -47.40 35.69
CA ALA A 27 46.27 -46.63 36.49
C ALA A 27 45.64 -45.40 37.16
N ALA A 28 44.70 -44.74 36.50
CA ALA A 28 43.94 -43.63 37.06
C ALA A 28 43.03 -44.07 38.21
N LEU A 29 42.36 -45.22 38.09
CA LEU A 29 41.57 -45.81 39.20
C LEU A 29 42.45 -46.22 40.40
N GLU A 30 43.68 -46.69 40.16
CA GLU A 30 44.66 -46.90 41.24
C GLU A 30 45.05 -45.57 41.91
N ILE A 31 45.20 -44.48 41.15
CA ILE A 31 45.48 -43.14 41.68
C ILE A 31 44.28 -42.56 42.47
N GLU A 32 43.05 -42.72 41.99
CA GLU A 32 41.82 -42.37 42.73
C GLU A 32 41.83 -43.04 44.12
N GLY A 33 42.11 -44.34 44.16
CA GLY A 33 42.20 -45.11 45.41
C GLY A 33 43.29 -44.63 46.36
N ILE A 34 44.47 -44.25 45.84
CA ILE A 34 45.57 -43.69 46.64
C ILE A 34 45.17 -42.31 47.20
N VAL A 35 44.70 -41.39 46.36
CA VAL A 35 44.34 -40.02 46.78
C VAL A 35 43.19 -40.05 47.80
N LYS A 36 42.21 -40.93 47.62
CA LYS A 36 41.11 -41.15 48.57
C LYS A 36 41.58 -41.67 49.93
N GLN A 37 42.62 -42.50 49.98
CA GLN A 37 43.23 -42.94 51.25
C GLN A 37 44.02 -41.80 51.92
N LEU A 38 44.71 -40.96 51.14
CA LEU A 38 45.42 -39.78 51.67
C LEU A 38 44.47 -38.71 52.23
N ALA A 39 43.32 -38.50 51.57
CA ALA A 39 42.26 -37.59 52.05
C ALA A 39 41.65 -38.08 53.36
N LEU A 40 41.27 -39.36 53.44
CA LEU A 40 40.79 -40.01 54.67
C LEU A 40 41.83 -40.01 55.82
N ALA A 41 43.10 -39.73 55.53
CA ALA A 41 44.18 -39.57 56.49
C ALA A 41 44.58 -38.11 56.76
N GLY A 42 43.99 -37.12 56.07
CA GLY A 42 44.31 -35.69 56.19
C GLY A 42 45.69 -35.29 55.66
N GLU A 43 46.29 -36.07 54.76
CA GLU A 43 47.69 -35.90 54.33
C GLU A 43 47.85 -34.92 53.14
N HIS A 44 47.34 -33.69 53.31
CA HIS A 44 47.27 -32.65 52.25
C HIS A 44 48.62 -32.31 51.58
N GLU A 45 49.76 -32.42 52.27
CA GLU A 45 51.10 -32.30 51.64
C GLU A 45 51.35 -33.40 50.60
N LYS A 46 50.95 -34.64 50.88
CA LYS A 46 51.15 -35.80 50.00
C LYS A 46 50.18 -35.77 48.82
N ILE A 47 48.94 -35.33 49.05
CA ILE A 47 47.97 -35.01 48.00
C ILE A 47 48.57 -33.97 47.04
N SER A 48 49.10 -32.87 47.58
CA SER A 48 49.74 -31.81 46.78
C SER A 48 50.96 -32.35 46.02
N ALA A 49 51.79 -33.21 46.63
CA ALA A 49 52.91 -33.85 45.94
C ALA A 49 52.46 -34.76 44.78
N VAL A 50 51.35 -35.49 44.93
CA VAL A 50 50.74 -36.30 43.84
C VAL A 50 50.22 -35.41 42.71
N ILE A 51 49.50 -34.33 43.03
CA ILE A 51 48.98 -33.39 42.01
C ILE A 51 50.12 -32.70 41.25
N ASN A 52 51.19 -32.30 41.95
CA ASN A 52 52.37 -31.72 41.31
C ASN A 52 53.10 -32.71 40.39
N LEU A 53 53.24 -33.98 40.79
CA LEU A 53 53.80 -35.04 39.91
C LEU A 53 52.96 -35.24 38.64
N LEU A 54 51.63 -35.31 38.78
CA LEU A 54 50.70 -35.45 37.65
C LEU A 54 50.69 -34.22 36.73
N THR A 55 50.97 -33.04 37.31
CA THR A 55 51.09 -31.78 36.58
C THR A 55 52.42 -31.69 35.82
N VAL A 56 53.54 -31.76 36.53
CA VAL A 56 54.87 -31.45 35.98
C VAL A 56 55.41 -32.56 35.10
N ASP A 57 55.43 -33.80 35.58
CA ASP A 57 56.05 -34.94 34.89
C ASP A 57 55.12 -35.60 33.85
N PHE A 58 53.81 -35.33 33.93
CA PHE A 58 52.81 -35.90 33.03
C PHE A 58 52.08 -34.84 32.19
N ALA A 59 51.23 -33.99 32.76
CA ALA A 59 50.42 -33.03 31.99
C ALA A 59 51.26 -32.03 31.18
N CYS A 60 52.39 -31.57 31.72
CA CYS A 60 53.34 -30.68 31.04
C CYS A 60 54.42 -31.42 30.22
N SER A 61 54.38 -32.75 30.12
CA SER A 61 55.42 -33.53 29.42
C SER A 61 55.48 -33.27 27.92
N PRO A 62 56.66 -33.26 27.27
CA PRO A 62 56.76 -33.26 25.81
C PRO A 62 56.12 -34.50 25.15
N GLN A 63 55.93 -35.62 25.88
CA GLN A 63 55.34 -36.84 25.34
C GLN A 63 53.80 -36.84 25.42
N ALA A 64 53.14 -36.88 24.27
CA ALA A 64 51.67 -36.81 24.20
C ALA A 64 50.95 -37.94 24.98
N ASN A 65 51.54 -39.12 25.15
CA ASN A 65 50.94 -40.18 25.98
C ASN A 65 51.06 -39.90 27.48
N GLN A 66 52.14 -39.24 27.93
CA GLN A 66 52.26 -38.79 29.32
C GLN A 66 51.27 -37.66 29.61
N ARG A 67 51.06 -36.72 28.69
CA ARG A 67 50.03 -35.66 28.86
C ARG A 67 48.62 -36.24 29.02
N LYS A 68 48.25 -37.20 28.18
CA LYS A 68 46.97 -37.95 28.28
C LYS A 68 46.87 -38.74 29.59
N GLY A 69 47.99 -39.21 30.12
CA GLY A 69 48.10 -39.83 31.44
C GLY A 69 47.90 -38.83 32.59
N GLY A 70 48.50 -37.65 32.50
CA GLY A 70 48.37 -36.58 33.49
C GLY A 70 46.92 -36.08 33.58
N LEU A 71 46.28 -35.84 32.44
CA LEU A 71 44.88 -35.38 32.38
C LEU A 71 43.90 -36.36 33.03
N ILE A 72 43.96 -37.66 32.69
CA ILE A 72 43.11 -38.67 33.33
C ILE A 72 43.49 -38.92 34.80
N GLY A 73 44.77 -38.78 35.15
CA GLY A 73 45.26 -38.87 36.53
C GLY A 73 44.78 -37.71 37.42
N LEU A 74 44.78 -36.47 36.91
CA LEU A 74 44.27 -35.28 37.61
C LEU A 74 42.76 -35.37 37.84
N ALA A 75 42.01 -35.83 36.83
CA ALA A 75 40.57 -36.10 36.98
C ALA A 75 40.31 -37.17 38.04
N ALA A 76 41.04 -38.29 38.01
CA ALA A 76 40.90 -39.36 39.00
C ALA A 76 41.35 -38.96 40.42
N ALA A 77 42.39 -38.12 40.55
CA ALA A 77 42.75 -37.51 41.83
C ALA A 77 41.61 -36.64 42.38
N THR A 78 40.95 -35.85 41.52
CA THR A 78 39.79 -35.02 41.88
C THR A 78 38.61 -35.87 42.38
N VAL A 79 38.29 -36.97 41.68
CA VAL A 79 37.27 -37.94 42.12
C VAL A 79 37.65 -38.59 43.45
N GLY A 80 38.94 -38.86 43.69
CA GLY A 80 39.46 -39.39 44.95
C GLY A 80 39.32 -38.43 46.13
N LEU A 81 39.47 -37.12 45.90
CA LEU A 81 39.29 -36.07 46.92
C LEU A 81 37.82 -35.79 47.27
N ALA A 82 36.90 -36.01 46.31
CA ALA A 82 35.48 -35.68 46.45
C ALA A 82 35.26 -34.25 46.98
N ALA A 83 34.75 -34.09 48.21
CA ALA A 83 34.47 -32.78 48.80
C ALA A 83 35.73 -31.96 49.15
N GLU A 84 36.91 -32.58 49.28
CA GLU A 84 38.17 -31.85 49.52
C GLU A 84 38.78 -31.27 48.23
N ALA A 85 38.24 -31.64 47.05
CA ALA A 85 38.77 -31.25 45.75
C ALA A 85 38.87 -29.73 45.55
N ALA A 86 37.91 -28.96 46.10
CA ALA A 86 37.86 -27.50 46.03
C ALA A 86 39.18 -26.84 46.47
N GLN A 87 39.79 -27.34 47.56
CA GLN A 87 41.04 -26.81 48.13
C GLN A 87 42.26 -26.97 47.20
N HIS A 88 42.15 -27.80 46.16
CA HIS A 88 43.23 -28.15 45.26
C HIS A 88 42.99 -27.70 43.80
N LEU A 89 41.85 -27.04 43.50
CA LEU A 89 41.50 -26.65 42.12
C LEU A 89 42.51 -25.71 41.46
N GLU A 90 43.15 -24.81 42.21
CA GLU A 90 44.22 -23.94 41.68
C GLU A 90 45.43 -24.73 41.15
N GLN A 91 45.70 -25.92 41.67
CA GLN A 91 46.76 -26.80 41.19
C GLN A 91 46.27 -27.71 40.04
N ILE A 92 44.99 -28.12 40.08
CA ILE A 92 44.41 -29.13 39.17
C ILE A 92 43.92 -28.53 37.83
N VAL A 93 43.26 -27.37 37.87
CA VAL A 93 42.55 -26.82 36.70
C VAL A 93 43.49 -26.18 35.67
N PRO A 94 44.47 -25.32 36.02
CA PRO A 94 45.30 -24.65 35.01
C PRO A 94 46.09 -25.59 34.07
N PRO A 95 46.68 -26.72 34.53
CA PRO A 95 47.32 -27.69 33.63
C PRO A 95 46.36 -28.31 32.60
N VAL A 96 45.10 -28.53 32.99
CA VAL A 96 44.05 -29.04 32.10
C VAL A 96 43.65 -27.96 31.10
N LEU A 97 43.47 -26.71 31.52
CA LEU A 97 43.17 -25.58 30.63
C LEU A 97 44.29 -25.33 29.61
N ASN A 98 45.55 -25.39 30.01
CA ASN A 98 46.69 -25.26 29.09
C ASN A 98 46.65 -26.32 27.98
N SER A 99 46.24 -27.55 28.34
CA SER A 99 46.13 -28.69 27.43
C SER A 99 45.02 -28.55 26.37
N PHE A 100 44.10 -27.57 26.50
CA PHE A 100 43.16 -27.21 25.44
C PHE A 100 43.81 -26.58 24.21
N THR A 101 45.06 -26.11 24.31
CA THR A 101 45.81 -25.54 23.17
C THR A 101 46.85 -26.51 22.57
N ASP A 102 46.84 -27.77 23.00
CA ASP A 102 47.81 -28.79 22.55
C ASP A 102 47.72 -29.07 21.05
N HIS A 103 48.85 -29.35 20.40
CA HIS A 103 48.88 -29.68 18.98
C HIS A 103 48.21 -31.04 18.64
N ASP A 104 48.21 -32.02 19.56
CA ASP A 104 47.58 -33.32 19.39
C ASP A 104 46.10 -33.26 19.80
N GLY A 105 45.18 -33.40 18.84
CA GLY A 105 43.73 -33.38 19.09
C GLY A 105 43.25 -34.40 20.12
N ARG A 106 43.95 -35.52 20.30
CA ARG A 106 43.63 -36.47 21.39
C ARG A 106 44.01 -35.94 22.76
N VAL A 107 45.04 -35.09 22.89
CA VAL A 107 45.34 -34.41 24.17
C VAL A 107 44.22 -33.43 24.48
N ARG A 108 43.77 -32.63 23.51
CA ARG A 108 42.64 -31.70 23.67
C ARG A 108 41.35 -32.44 24.06
N TYR A 109 41.04 -33.56 23.40
CA TYR A 109 39.92 -34.44 23.76
C TYR A 109 40.00 -34.92 25.22
N TYR A 110 41.16 -35.45 25.64
CA TYR A 110 41.35 -35.90 27.02
C TYR A 110 41.35 -34.76 28.04
N ALA A 111 41.64 -33.52 27.63
CA ALA A 111 41.48 -32.33 28.47
C ALA A 111 39.99 -32.01 28.68
N CYS A 112 39.15 -32.13 27.64
CA CYS A 112 37.69 -32.00 27.77
C CYS A 112 37.10 -33.09 28.67
N GLU A 113 37.50 -34.37 28.46
CA GLU A 113 37.08 -35.50 29.30
C GLU A 113 37.54 -35.33 30.76
N ALA A 114 38.77 -34.87 30.99
CA ALA A 114 39.28 -34.60 32.32
C ALA A 114 38.51 -33.46 33.00
N LEU A 115 38.33 -32.33 32.32
CA LEU A 115 37.67 -31.17 32.91
C LEU A 115 36.18 -31.40 33.17
N TYR A 116 35.50 -32.18 32.32
CA TYR A 116 34.12 -32.63 32.57
C TYR A 116 34.02 -33.43 33.87
N ASN A 117 34.93 -34.37 34.10
CA ASN A 117 34.94 -35.17 35.33
C ASN A 117 35.33 -34.32 36.57
N ILE A 118 36.20 -33.33 36.42
CA ILE A 118 36.53 -32.36 37.49
C ILE A 118 35.30 -31.52 37.86
N ALA A 119 34.69 -30.83 36.88
CA ALA A 119 33.52 -29.97 37.08
C ALA A 119 32.34 -30.74 37.69
N LYS A 120 32.13 -31.99 37.27
CA LYS A 120 31.08 -32.87 37.79
C LYS A 120 31.24 -33.19 39.29
N VAL A 121 32.47 -33.20 39.81
CA VAL A 121 32.76 -33.43 41.24
C VAL A 121 32.57 -32.16 42.06
N VAL A 122 33.12 -31.02 41.60
CA VAL A 122 33.22 -29.80 42.43
C VAL A 122 32.08 -28.79 42.24
N ARG A 123 31.28 -28.93 41.17
CA ARG A 123 30.06 -28.13 40.92
C ARG A 123 30.28 -26.62 41.11
N GLY A 124 29.68 -25.98 42.11
CA GLY A 124 29.74 -24.51 42.30
C GLY A 124 31.16 -23.96 42.46
N ASP A 125 32.06 -24.68 43.15
CA ASP A 125 33.46 -24.28 43.36
C ASP A 125 34.26 -24.12 42.05
N PHE A 126 33.71 -24.62 40.93
CA PHE A 126 34.27 -24.50 39.59
C PHE A 126 34.18 -23.08 39.01
N ILE A 127 33.25 -22.25 39.49
CA ILE A 127 32.89 -20.96 38.87
C ILE A 127 34.02 -19.93 38.95
N PHE A 128 34.93 -20.03 39.92
CA PHE A 128 36.16 -19.22 40.00
C PHE A 128 37.03 -19.28 38.72
N PHE A 129 36.92 -20.36 37.93
CA PHE A 129 37.64 -20.52 36.67
C PHE A 129 36.79 -20.16 35.43
N PHE A 130 35.50 -19.83 35.60
CA PHE A 130 34.50 -19.79 34.52
C PHE A 130 34.96 -18.99 33.30
N ASN A 131 35.38 -17.72 33.47
CA ASN A 131 35.80 -16.87 32.36
C ASN A 131 36.98 -17.48 31.55
N LYS A 132 37.88 -18.22 32.19
CA LYS A 132 39.00 -18.93 31.50
C LYS A 132 38.52 -20.20 30.79
N ILE A 133 37.52 -20.88 31.34
CA ILE A 133 36.91 -22.09 30.76
C ILE A 133 36.05 -21.71 29.56
N PHE A 134 35.22 -20.67 29.68
CA PHE A 134 34.40 -20.13 28.59
C PHE A 134 35.26 -19.69 27.40
N ASP A 135 36.32 -18.91 27.64
CA ASP A 135 37.24 -18.46 26.58
C ASP A 135 37.95 -19.63 25.88
N ALA A 136 38.20 -20.75 26.57
CA ALA A 136 38.75 -21.97 25.98
C ALA A 136 37.69 -22.80 25.23
N LEU A 137 36.50 -23.00 25.81
CA LEU A 137 35.36 -23.67 25.16
C LEU A 137 34.95 -22.96 23.86
N CYS A 138 34.96 -21.63 23.88
CA CYS A 138 34.72 -20.77 22.73
C CYS A 138 35.73 -21.00 21.58
N LYS A 139 36.93 -21.53 21.88
CA LYS A 139 37.93 -21.93 20.87
C LYS A 139 37.79 -23.40 20.47
N LEU A 140 37.39 -24.27 21.39
CA LEU A 140 37.21 -25.72 21.18
C LEU A 140 35.92 -26.08 20.44
N SER A 141 34.88 -25.24 20.50
CA SER A 141 33.67 -25.42 19.66
C SER A 141 34.02 -25.37 18.17
N ALA A 142 35.03 -24.58 17.80
CA ALA A 142 35.57 -24.45 16.45
C ALA A 142 36.83 -25.30 16.20
N ASP A 143 37.10 -26.35 17.00
CA ASP A 143 38.26 -27.21 16.83
C ASP A 143 38.25 -27.96 15.48
N ALA A 144 39.43 -28.30 14.94
CA ALA A 144 39.55 -29.03 13.68
C ALA A 144 39.29 -30.54 13.80
N ASP A 145 39.25 -31.10 15.02
CA ASP A 145 38.92 -32.50 15.29
C ASP A 145 37.46 -32.62 15.82
N PRO A 146 36.53 -33.24 15.07
CA PRO A 146 35.14 -33.39 15.50
C PRO A 146 34.95 -34.14 16.82
N ASN A 147 35.92 -34.96 17.24
CA ASN A 147 35.87 -35.61 18.56
C ASN A 147 36.08 -34.58 19.68
N VAL A 148 36.95 -33.58 19.46
CA VAL A 148 37.20 -32.49 20.39
C VAL A 148 36.00 -31.56 20.45
N GLN A 149 35.39 -31.22 19.30
CA GLN A 149 34.12 -30.46 19.26
C GLN A 149 33.02 -31.17 20.06
N SER A 150 32.85 -32.48 19.87
CA SER A 150 31.85 -33.29 20.59
C SER A 150 32.12 -33.33 22.10
N ALA A 151 33.37 -33.51 22.53
CA ALA A 151 33.74 -33.48 23.94
C ALA A 151 33.60 -32.07 24.55
N ALA A 152 33.87 -31.01 23.79
CA ALA A 152 33.66 -29.63 24.20
C ALA A 152 32.17 -29.31 24.37
N HIS A 153 31.28 -29.84 23.51
CA HIS A 153 29.83 -29.68 23.67
C HIS A 153 29.28 -30.43 24.91
N LEU A 154 29.83 -31.60 25.26
CA LEU A 154 29.46 -32.29 26.50
C LEU A 154 29.91 -31.51 27.75
N LEU A 155 31.08 -30.88 27.68
CA LEU A 155 31.60 -30.00 28.73
C LEU A 155 30.77 -28.71 28.83
N ASP A 156 30.53 -28.01 27.71
CA ASP A 156 29.70 -26.80 27.59
C ASP A 156 28.36 -26.97 28.30
N ARG A 157 27.63 -28.06 28.00
CA ARG A 157 26.37 -28.38 28.65
C ARG A 157 26.51 -28.51 30.16
N LEU A 158 27.52 -29.22 30.65
CA LEU A 158 27.73 -29.37 32.10
C LEU A 158 28.09 -28.04 32.77
N ILE A 159 28.80 -27.13 32.08
CA ILE A 159 29.12 -25.81 32.64
C ILE A 159 27.87 -24.93 32.66
N LYS A 160 26.99 -25.04 31.65
CA LYS A 160 25.65 -24.42 31.66
C LYS A 160 24.83 -24.92 32.84
N ASP A 161 24.69 -26.24 32.99
CA ASP A 161 23.99 -26.87 34.12
C ASP A 161 24.55 -26.32 35.47
N ILE A 162 25.88 -26.25 35.65
CA ILE A 162 26.53 -25.72 36.87
C ILE A 162 26.28 -24.23 37.10
N VAL A 163 26.33 -23.39 36.05
CA VAL A 163 26.10 -21.94 36.18
C VAL A 163 24.64 -21.66 36.52
N THR A 164 23.69 -22.39 35.93
CA THR A 164 22.26 -22.29 36.27
C THR A 164 21.91 -22.82 37.67
N GLU A 165 22.79 -23.61 38.29
CA GLU A 165 22.61 -24.20 39.63
C GLU A 165 23.27 -23.37 40.76
N SER A 166 23.91 -22.21 40.50
CA SER A 166 24.74 -21.51 41.51
C SER A 166 24.58 -20.00 41.61
N ASP A 167 24.59 -19.55 42.88
CA ASP A 167 24.63 -18.19 43.39
C ASP A 167 25.99 -17.47 43.26
N GLN A 168 27.07 -18.16 42.86
CA GLN A 168 28.42 -17.59 42.79
C GLN A 168 28.76 -16.97 41.42
N PHE A 169 27.86 -17.05 40.44
CA PHE A 169 28.12 -16.55 39.08
C PHE A 169 27.95 -15.03 38.98
N SER A 170 29.05 -14.31 38.71
CA SER A 170 29.02 -12.88 38.42
C SER A 170 28.82 -12.60 36.94
N ILE A 171 27.61 -12.16 36.57
CA ILE A 171 27.30 -11.69 35.21
C ILE A 171 28.11 -10.43 34.84
N GLU A 172 28.33 -9.51 35.78
CA GLU A 172 29.14 -8.29 35.59
C GLU A 172 30.57 -8.61 35.13
N GLU A 173 31.20 -9.65 35.68
CA GLU A 173 32.54 -10.07 35.26
C GLU A 173 32.57 -10.82 33.92
N PHE A 174 31.42 -11.35 33.46
CA PHE A 174 31.33 -12.12 32.22
C PHE A 174 31.04 -11.24 30.99
N ILE A 175 30.16 -10.24 31.10
CA ILE A 175 29.74 -9.39 29.97
C ILE A 175 30.90 -8.77 29.16
N PRO A 176 32.02 -8.31 29.75
CA PRO A 176 33.18 -7.84 28.99
C PRO A 176 33.80 -8.92 28.07
N LEU A 177 33.86 -10.17 28.53
CA LEU A 177 34.37 -11.31 27.75
C LEU A 177 33.39 -11.75 26.67
N LEU A 178 32.07 -11.75 26.98
CA LEU A 178 31.02 -11.98 25.99
C LEU A 178 31.14 -10.98 24.84
N ARG A 179 31.21 -9.68 25.15
CA ARG A 179 31.35 -8.57 24.19
C ARG A 179 32.56 -8.74 23.26
N GLU A 180 33.73 -9.14 23.80
CA GLU A 180 34.92 -9.41 22.98
C GLU A 180 34.65 -10.54 21.97
N ARG A 181 33.95 -11.60 22.38
CA ARG A 181 33.69 -12.80 21.57
C ARG A 181 32.55 -12.63 20.55
N MET A 182 31.58 -11.74 20.77
CA MET A 182 30.48 -11.48 19.80
C MET A 182 30.96 -11.08 18.40
N ASN A 183 32.15 -10.51 18.27
CA ASN A 183 32.74 -10.11 16.99
C ASN A 183 33.35 -11.27 16.18
N VAL A 184 33.34 -12.51 16.70
CA VAL A 184 33.91 -13.67 16.02
C VAL A 184 32.97 -14.14 14.88
N LEU A 185 33.55 -14.35 13.69
CA LEU A 185 32.83 -14.74 12.47
C LEU A 185 32.75 -16.26 12.24
N ASN A 186 33.27 -17.08 13.16
CA ASN A 186 33.24 -18.53 13.01
C ASN A 186 31.85 -19.09 13.39
N PRO A 187 31.19 -19.90 12.52
CA PRO A 187 29.86 -20.42 12.79
C PRO A 187 29.69 -21.18 14.12
N TYR A 188 30.62 -22.08 14.46
CA TYR A 188 30.54 -22.86 15.70
C TYR A 188 30.68 -21.99 16.94
N VAL A 189 31.46 -20.90 16.84
CA VAL A 189 31.60 -19.91 17.91
C VAL A 189 30.32 -19.10 18.07
N ARG A 190 29.71 -18.66 16.98
CA ARG A 190 28.44 -17.91 16.99
C ARG A 190 27.29 -18.74 17.59
N GLN A 191 27.15 -20.00 17.17
CA GLN A 191 26.19 -20.94 17.78
C GLN A 191 26.45 -21.17 19.28
N PHE A 192 27.71 -21.32 19.68
CA PHE A 192 28.09 -21.42 21.09
C PHE A 192 27.70 -20.16 21.89
N LEU A 193 27.93 -18.96 21.34
CA LEU A 193 27.63 -17.69 22.00
C LEU A 193 26.13 -17.46 22.18
N VAL A 194 25.32 -17.63 21.12
CA VAL A 194 23.85 -17.50 21.23
C VAL A 194 23.30 -18.53 22.21
N GLY A 195 23.76 -19.79 22.13
CA GLY A 195 23.40 -20.84 23.07
C GLY A 195 23.94 -20.67 24.50
N TRP A 196 24.72 -19.63 24.79
CA TRP A 196 25.04 -19.17 26.15
C TRP A 196 24.13 -18.00 26.56
N ILE A 197 23.89 -17.05 25.66
CA ILE A 197 22.98 -15.92 25.89
C ILE A 197 21.59 -16.43 26.30
N THR A 198 20.92 -17.24 25.47
CA THR A 198 19.58 -17.79 25.76
C THR A 198 19.52 -18.61 27.07
N VAL A 199 20.62 -19.26 27.46
CA VAL A 199 20.66 -20.03 28.72
C VAL A 199 20.76 -19.12 29.93
N LEU A 200 21.60 -18.08 29.89
CA LEU A 200 21.71 -17.10 30.98
C LEU A 200 20.44 -16.26 31.11
N ASP A 201 19.81 -15.93 29.98
CA ASP A 201 18.53 -15.20 29.89
C ASP A 201 17.40 -15.97 30.60
N SER A 202 17.40 -17.31 30.48
CA SER A 202 16.43 -18.17 31.15
C SER A 202 16.60 -18.33 32.67
N VAL A 203 17.58 -17.66 33.30
CA VAL A 203 17.82 -17.72 34.76
C VAL A 203 17.19 -16.51 35.46
N PRO A 204 16.14 -16.67 36.30
CA PRO A 204 15.39 -15.54 36.86
C PRO A 204 16.18 -14.57 37.76
N ASP A 205 17.34 -14.98 38.26
CA ASP A 205 18.21 -14.16 39.11
C ASP A 205 19.32 -13.43 38.31
N ILE A 206 19.37 -13.57 36.98
CA ILE A 206 20.36 -12.93 36.09
C ILE A 206 19.67 -11.89 35.19
N ASP A 207 19.95 -10.60 35.44
CA ASP A 207 19.47 -9.50 34.59
C ASP A 207 20.30 -9.40 33.28
N MET A 208 20.05 -10.31 32.34
CA MET A 208 20.64 -10.24 30.99
C MET A 208 20.15 -9.03 30.20
N LEU A 209 18.91 -8.60 30.43
CA LEU A 209 18.27 -7.46 29.76
C LEU A 209 19.00 -6.14 30.05
N GLY A 210 19.45 -5.91 31.29
CA GLY A 210 20.24 -4.75 31.68
C GLY A 210 21.58 -4.62 30.94
N PHE A 211 22.15 -5.74 30.49
CA PHE A 211 23.39 -5.78 29.69
C PHE A 211 23.17 -5.94 28.18
N LEU A 212 21.92 -6.11 27.73
CA LEU A 212 21.57 -6.27 26.31
C LEU A 212 22.21 -5.22 25.38
N PRO A 213 22.26 -3.91 25.70
CA PRO A 213 22.88 -2.92 24.81
C PRO A 213 24.35 -3.20 24.50
N ASP A 214 25.04 -3.96 25.36
CA ASP A 214 26.46 -4.26 25.24
C ASP A 214 26.78 -5.45 24.31
N PHE A 215 25.78 -6.26 23.93
CA PHE A 215 25.92 -7.38 22.99
C PHE A 215 24.86 -7.45 21.86
N LEU A 216 23.84 -6.58 21.89
CA LEU A 216 22.74 -6.50 20.89
C LEU A 216 23.25 -6.43 19.45
N ASP A 217 24.22 -5.56 19.17
CA ASP A 217 24.81 -5.43 17.83
C ASP A 217 25.44 -6.75 17.36
N GLY A 218 26.02 -7.52 18.28
CA GLY A 218 26.55 -8.86 18.03
C GLY A 218 25.48 -9.85 17.54
N LEU A 219 24.29 -9.84 18.15
CA LEU A 219 23.16 -10.67 17.70
C LEU A 219 22.65 -10.23 16.32
N PHE A 220 22.55 -8.91 16.07
CA PHE A 220 22.22 -8.39 14.74
C PHE A 220 23.28 -8.75 13.68
N ASN A 221 24.57 -8.84 14.03
CA ASN A 221 25.62 -9.37 13.14
C ASN A 221 25.49 -10.88 12.85
N MET A 222 24.63 -11.61 13.56
CA MET A 222 24.34 -13.04 13.35
C MET A 222 23.06 -13.27 12.55
N LEU A 223 22.12 -12.31 12.50
CA LEU A 223 21.01 -12.31 11.54
C LEU A 223 21.48 -12.30 10.08
N SER A 224 22.64 -11.69 9.81
CA SER A 224 23.30 -11.70 8.50
C SER A 224 24.26 -12.90 8.29
N ASP A 225 24.26 -13.94 9.14
CA ASP A 225 25.19 -15.07 8.97
C ASP A 225 24.85 -15.92 7.74
N SER A 226 25.87 -16.53 7.13
CA SER A 226 25.74 -17.57 6.12
C SER A 226 24.88 -18.78 6.56
N SER A 227 24.99 -19.21 7.82
CA SER A 227 24.32 -20.39 8.35
C SER A 227 22.88 -20.08 8.75
N HIS A 228 21.93 -20.84 8.17
CA HIS A 228 20.51 -20.73 8.52
C HIS A 228 20.24 -20.98 10.01
N GLU A 229 20.93 -21.94 10.61
CA GLU A 229 20.74 -22.32 12.01
C GLU A 229 21.14 -21.19 12.96
N ILE A 230 22.20 -20.45 12.62
CA ILE A 230 22.68 -19.29 13.40
C ILE A 230 21.73 -18.10 13.26
N ARG A 231 21.27 -17.81 12.04
CA ARG A 231 20.25 -16.76 11.83
C ARG A 231 18.99 -17.05 12.63
N GLN A 232 18.53 -18.30 12.64
CA GLN A 232 17.35 -18.73 13.38
C GLN A 232 17.54 -18.65 14.90
N GLN A 233 18.69 -19.09 15.43
CA GLN A 233 18.99 -18.98 16.86
C GLN A 233 19.07 -17.52 17.32
N ALA A 234 19.72 -16.65 16.53
CA ALA A 234 19.80 -15.22 16.83
C ALA A 234 18.43 -14.52 16.75
N ASP A 235 17.58 -14.88 15.79
CA ASP A 235 16.22 -14.36 15.66
C ASP A 235 15.30 -14.82 16.80
N SER A 236 15.42 -16.08 17.25
CA SER A 236 14.75 -16.57 18.47
C SER A 236 15.16 -15.77 19.71
N ALA A 237 16.46 -15.63 19.97
CA ALA A 237 16.95 -14.89 21.15
C ALA A 237 16.52 -13.41 21.12
N LEU A 238 16.59 -12.75 19.95
CA LEU A 238 16.08 -11.38 19.80
C LEU A 238 14.55 -11.31 19.96
N SER A 239 13.80 -12.33 19.53
CA SER A 239 12.35 -12.39 19.75
C SER A 239 12.00 -12.56 21.23
N GLU A 240 12.82 -13.29 21.99
CA GLU A 240 12.66 -13.48 23.44
C GLU A 240 12.94 -12.16 24.18
N PHE A 241 14.11 -11.52 23.98
CA PHE A 241 14.42 -10.19 24.53
C PHE A 241 13.36 -9.12 24.20
N LEU A 242 12.82 -9.12 22.98
CA LEU A 242 11.79 -8.15 22.58
C LEU A 242 10.46 -8.37 23.32
N GLN A 243 10.15 -9.59 23.78
CA GLN A 243 9.00 -9.84 24.66
C GLN A 243 9.31 -9.42 26.11
N GLU A 244 10.53 -9.59 26.58
CA GLU A 244 10.94 -9.12 27.92
C GLU A 244 10.86 -7.59 28.02
N ILE A 245 11.34 -6.87 27.00
CA ILE A 245 11.25 -5.40 26.87
C ILE A 245 9.79 -4.89 26.94
N LYS A 246 8.80 -5.70 26.53
CA LYS A 246 7.37 -5.35 26.62
C LYS A 246 6.77 -5.51 28.02
N ASN A 247 7.45 -6.24 28.90
CA ASN A 247 6.98 -6.56 30.25
C ASN A 247 7.84 -5.91 31.36
N SER A 248 9.08 -5.48 31.06
CA SER A 248 9.94 -4.76 31.99
C SER A 248 9.62 -3.26 32.07
N PRO A 249 9.54 -2.65 33.26
CA PRO A 249 9.39 -1.21 33.43
C PRO A 249 10.71 -0.43 33.30
N ASN A 250 11.86 -1.11 33.40
CA ASN A 250 13.19 -0.51 33.44
C ASN A 250 14.01 -1.01 32.25
N VAL A 251 14.08 -0.25 31.17
CA VAL A 251 14.78 -0.61 29.93
C VAL A 251 15.58 0.59 29.40
N ASP A 252 16.85 0.36 29.06
CA ASP A 252 17.72 1.34 28.40
C ASP A 252 17.43 1.38 26.88
N TYR A 253 16.33 2.04 26.52
CA TYR A 253 15.96 2.25 25.12
C TYR A 253 17.00 3.08 24.36
N GLY A 254 17.77 3.94 25.03
CA GLY A 254 18.68 4.90 24.42
C GLY A 254 19.87 4.26 23.71
N ARG A 255 20.70 3.51 24.45
CA ARG A 255 21.87 2.81 23.84
C ARG A 255 21.44 1.80 22.78
N MET A 256 20.28 1.16 22.95
CA MET A 256 19.74 0.23 21.97
C MET A 256 19.21 0.93 20.71
N ALA A 257 18.61 2.13 20.82
CA ALA A 257 18.13 2.88 19.67
C ALA A 257 19.25 3.25 18.69
N GLU A 258 20.43 3.66 19.17
CA GLU A 258 21.60 3.93 18.31
C GLU A 258 21.97 2.72 17.45
N ILE A 259 22.02 1.53 18.06
CA ILE A 259 22.32 0.25 17.38
C ILE A 259 21.23 -0.07 16.36
N LEU A 260 19.95 0.04 16.74
CA LEU A 260 18.82 -0.26 15.87
C LEU A 260 18.74 0.67 14.65
N VAL A 261 19.00 1.97 14.84
CA VAL A 261 19.07 2.97 13.75
C VAL A 261 20.17 2.58 12.75
N GLN A 262 21.36 2.20 13.23
CA GLN A 262 22.43 1.72 12.36
C GLN A 262 22.04 0.43 11.61
N ARG A 263 21.30 -0.49 12.26
CA ARG A 263 20.90 -1.78 11.67
C ARG A 263 19.71 -1.69 10.71
N ALA A 264 18.82 -0.72 10.88
CA ALA A 264 17.79 -0.37 9.90
C ALA A 264 18.40 0.11 8.56
N GLY A 265 19.65 0.60 8.56
CA GLY A 265 20.41 0.92 7.35
C GLY A 265 21.14 -0.27 6.69
N SER A 266 20.97 -1.50 7.17
CA SER A 266 21.70 -2.68 6.66
C SER A 266 21.40 -3.00 5.19
N SER A 267 22.38 -3.51 4.44
CA SER A 267 22.13 -4.10 3.12
C SER A 267 21.31 -5.39 3.18
N ASP A 268 21.39 -6.12 4.29
CA ASP A 268 20.63 -7.36 4.50
C ASP A 268 19.17 -7.07 4.88
N GLU A 269 18.25 -7.69 4.16
CA GLU A 269 16.80 -7.47 4.27
C GLU A 269 16.24 -7.93 5.63
N PHE A 270 16.67 -9.10 6.10
CA PHE A 270 16.19 -9.68 7.35
C PHE A 270 16.65 -8.84 8.55
N THR A 271 17.94 -8.45 8.55
CA THR A 271 18.53 -7.54 9.53
C THR A 271 17.82 -6.18 9.56
N ARG A 272 17.45 -5.59 8.39
CA ARG A 272 16.62 -4.38 8.35
C ARG A 272 15.25 -4.61 8.97
N LEU A 273 14.56 -5.68 8.58
CA LEU A 273 13.20 -5.99 9.02
C LEU A 273 13.12 -6.20 10.54
N THR A 274 14.06 -6.93 11.13
CA THR A 274 14.11 -7.11 12.59
C THR A 274 14.43 -5.77 13.27
N ALA A 275 15.36 -4.96 12.74
CA ALA A 275 15.74 -3.68 13.33
C ALA A 275 14.57 -2.66 13.35
N ILE A 276 13.88 -2.46 12.23
CA ILE A 276 12.71 -1.56 12.20
C ILE A 276 11.53 -2.09 13.02
N THR A 277 11.37 -3.41 13.16
CA THR A 277 10.33 -4.00 14.03
C THR A 277 10.61 -3.71 15.49
N TRP A 278 11.88 -3.77 15.92
CA TRP A 278 12.29 -3.31 17.26
C TRP A 278 12.07 -1.81 17.43
N ILE A 279 12.45 -0.98 16.46
CA ILE A 279 12.20 0.48 16.49
C ILE A 279 10.71 0.79 16.65
N ASN A 280 9.84 0.08 15.92
CA ASN A 280 8.39 0.25 16.00
C ASN A 280 7.84 0.04 17.42
N GLU A 281 8.28 -1.02 18.09
CA GLU A 281 7.87 -1.30 19.47
C GLU A 281 8.55 -0.35 20.47
N PHE A 282 9.80 0.07 20.22
CA PHE A 282 10.48 1.09 21.03
C PHE A 282 9.76 2.43 20.97
N VAL A 283 9.26 2.86 19.81
CA VAL A 283 8.46 4.10 19.65
C VAL A 283 7.17 4.05 20.47
N LYS A 284 6.53 2.87 20.58
CA LYS A 284 5.32 2.67 21.38
C LYS A 284 5.56 2.60 22.90
N LEU A 285 6.76 2.19 23.33
CA LEU A 285 7.06 1.87 24.74
C LEU A 285 8.00 2.87 25.43
N GLY A 286 9.02 3.36 24.73
CA GLY A 286 10.16 4.08 25.33
C GLY A 286 9.86 5.49 25.84
N GLY A 287 8.72 6.08 25.42
CA GLY A 287 8.25 7.38 25.90
C GLY A 287 9.32 8.48 25.84
N GLU A 288 9.45 9.21 26.95
CA GLU A 288 10.39 10.33 27.11
C GLU A 288 11.86 9.93 26.91
N GLN A 289 12.27 8.70 27.28
CA GLN A 289 13.67 8.25 27.15
C GLN A 289 14.15 8.22 25.69
N LEU A 290 13.22 8.02 24.75
CA LEU A 290 13.52 7.87 23.33
C LEU A 290 13.47 9.21 22.56
N VAL A 291 12.94 10.27 23.18
CA VAL A 291 12.75 11.61 22.56
C VAL A 291 14.03 12.19 21.94
N PRO A 292 15.22 12.12 22.57
CA PRO A 292 16.46 12.61 21.96
C PRO A 292 16.83 11.91 20.63
N TYR A 293 16.40 10.65 20.46
CA TYR A 293 16.75 9.79 19.34
C TYR A 293 15.71 9.81 18.21
N TYR A 294 14.55 10.47 18.38
CA TYR A 294 13.49 10.50 17.37
C TYR A 294 13.95 11.07 16.01
N ALA A 295 14.94 11.97 16.00
CA ALA A 295 15.52 12.47 14.76
C ALA A 295 16.24 11.36 13.98
N ASP A 296 17.20 10.67 14.61
CA ASP A 296 17.98 9.61 13.97
C ASP A 296 17.11 8.40 13.58
N ILE A 297 16.11 8.08 14.42
CA ILE A 297 15.06 7.10 14.12
C ILE A 297 14.29 7.50 12.85
N LEU A 298 13.79 8.74 12.75
CA LEU A 298 13.11 9.20 11.53
C LEU A 298 14.05 9.16 10.30
N GLY A 299 15.33 9.45 10.51
CA GLY A 299 16.38 9.37 9.50
C GLY A 299 16.59 7.97 8.92
N ALA A 300 16.34 6.92 9.70
CA ALA A 300 16.32 5.53 9.24
C ALA A 300 14.97 5.10 8.66
N ILE A 301 13.85 5.59 9.21
CA ILE A 301 12.50 5.13 8.85
C ILE A 301 11.99 5.73 7.53
N LEU A 302 12.20 7.04 7.24
CA LEU A 302 11.67 7.66 6.01
C LEU A 302 12.15 7.01 4.69
N PRO A 303 13.43 6.55 4.57
CA PRO A 303 13.86 5.75 3.42
C PRO A 303 13.10 4.41 3.31
N CYS A 304 12.85 3.73 4.44
CA CYS A 304 12.21 2.41 4.46
C CYS A 304 10.72 2.40 4.05
N ILE A 305 10.03 3.55 4.11
CA ILE A 305 8.65 3.73 3.59
C ILE A 305 8.53 3.34 2.10
N SER A 306 9.66 3.40 1.39
CA SER A 306 9.82 3.06 -0.03
C SER A 306 10.84 1.93 -0.28
N ASP A 307 11.11 1.06 0.70
CA ASP A 307 11.94 -0.15 0.49
C ASP A 307 11.30 -1.08 -0.55
N LYS A 308 12.11 -1.95 -1.15
CA LYS A 308 11.69 -2.97 -2.11
C LYS A 308 10.84 -4.05 -1.45
N GLU A 309 11.15 -4.43 -0.20
CA GLU A 309 10.39 -5.44 0.53
C GLU A 309 9.11 -4.84 1.16
N GLU A 310 7.99 -5.56 1.02
CA GLU A 310 6.68 -5.12 1.47
C GLU A 310 6.57 -5.01 2.98
N LYS A 311 7.05 -6.01 3.73
CA LYS A 311 7.03 -5.97 5.20
C LYS A 311 7.78 -4.76 5.75
N ILE A 312 8.91 -4.40 5.12
CA ILE A 312 9.68 -3.21 5.49
C ILE A 312 8.87 -1.93 5.28
N ARG A 313 8.21 -1.78 4.12
CA ARG A 313 7.33 -0.61 3.87
C ARG A 313 6.17 -0.52 4.85
N VAL A 314 5.56 -1.64 5.25
CA VAL A 314 4.42 -1.66 6.19
C VAL A 314 4.87 -1.20 7.57
N VAL A 315 5.88 -1.85 8.15
CA VAL A 315 6.39 -1.49 9.50
C VAL A 315 6.91 -0.06 9.51
N ALA A 316 7.68 0.36 8.49
CA ALA A 316 8.20 1.72 8.42
C ALA A 316 7.11 2.80 8.35
N ARG A 317 5.93 2.51 7.76
CA ARG A 317 4.80 3.44 7.75
C ARG A 317 4.12 3.53 9.11
N GLU A 318 3.88 2.38 9.74
CA GLU A 318 3.34 2.30 11.11
C GLU A 318 4.22 3.09 12.09
N THR A 319 5.54 2.83 12.09
CA THR A 319 6.50 3.54 12.95
C THR A 319 6.52 5.05 12.66
N ASN A 320 6.43 5.46 11.39
CA ASN A 320 6.38 6.85 10.98
C ASN A 320 5.08 7.56 11.39
N GLU A 321 3.95 6.86 11.41
CA GLU A 321 2.69 7.39 11.92
C GLU A 321 2.71 7.53 13.45
N GLU A 322 3.21 6.53 14.18
CA GLU A 322 3.36 6.57 15.64
C GLU A 322 4.34 7.68 16.09
N LEU A 323 5.54 7.74 15.48
CA LEU A 323 6.51 8.84 15.72
C LEU A 323 5.87 10.22 15.53
N ARG A 324 5.01 10.35 14.52
CA ARG A 324 4.32 11.61 14.21
C ARG A 324 3.10 11.84 15.11
N ALA A 325 2.51 10.82 15.71
CA ALA A 325 1.44 10.97 16.70
C ALA A 325 1.96 11.53 18.03
N ILE A 326 3.17 11.16 18.43
CA ILE A 326 3.80 11.57 19.70
C ILE A 326 3.92 13.09 19.84
N ARG A 327 3.77 13.58 21.08
CA ARG A 327 3.86 14.99 21.47
C ARG A 327 4.91 15.15 22.57
N ALA A 328 6.17 15.38 22.19
CA ALA A 328 7.25 15.69 23.12
C ALA A 328 7.48 17.21 23.22
N ASP A 329 7.99 17.70 24.35
CA ASP A 329 8.40 19.11 24.47
C ASP A 329 9.84 19.29 23.94
N PRO A 330 10.15 20.39 23.23
CA PRO A 330 11.53 20.77 22.92
C PRO A 330 12.46 20.88 24.15
N ALA A 331 11.91 21.12 25.35
CA ALA A 331 12.64 21.06 26.61
C ALA A 331 13.20 19.66 26.94
N ASP A 332 12.52 18.60 26.50
CA ASP A 332 12.86 17.19 26.78
C ASP A 332 13.87 16.61 25.76
N GLY A 333 14.49 17.48 24.95
CA GLY A 333 15.47 17.12 23.93
C GLY A 333 14.89 16.87 22.53
N PHE A 334 13.59 17.16 22.30
CA PHE A 334 12.95 16.98 20.99
C PHE A 334 13.52 17.96 19.93
N ASN A 335 14.50 17.48 19.16
CA ASN A 335 15.29 18.31 18.25
C ASN A 335 14.57 18.60 16.91
N ILE A 336 13.74 19.65 16.91
CA ILE A 336 12.97 20.11 15.74
C ILE A 336 13.86 20.39 14.51
N ASP A 337 15.04 20.99 14.65
CA ASP A 337 15.89 21.29 13.48
C ASP A 337 16.46 20.02 12.84
N ALA A 338 16.87 19.03 13.65
CA ALA A 338 17.31 17.74 13.12
C ALA A 338 16.20 17.02 12.34
N ILE A 339 14.98 16.98 12.90
CA ILE A 339 13.80 16.39 12.25
C ILE A 339 13.44 17.16 10.96
N LEU A 340 13.44 18.50 11.00
CA LEU A 340 13.27 19.33 9.81
C LEU A 340 14.38 19.12 8.78
N SER A 341 15.63 18.91 9.19
CA SER A 341 16.78 18.69 8.31
C SER A 341 16.64 17.36 7.57
N ILE A 342 16.22 16.32 8.27
CA ILE A 342 15.93 14.99 7.70
C ILE A 342 14.76 15.09 6.72
N ALA A 343 13.62 15.67 7.12
CA ALA A 343 12.49 15.84 6.21
C ALA A 343 12.87 16.66 4.96
N ARG A 344 13.61 17.78 5.11
CA ARG A 344 14.12 18.58 3.98
C ARG A 344 15.02 17.79 3.02
N ARG A 345 15.83 16.85 3.53
CA ARG A 345 16.66 15.95 2.72
C ARG A 345 15.78 14.99 1.91
N GLU A 346 14.82 14.36 2.57
CA GLU A 346 13.91 13.37 1.95
C GLU A 346 12.95 13.98 0.92
N LEU A 347 12.70 15.29 0.92
CA LEU A 347 12.06 16.00 -0.20
C LEU A 347 12.79 15.85 -1.55
N THR A 348 14.04 15.39 -1.56
CA THR A 348 14.80 15.07 -2.79
C THR A 348 14.90 13.58 -3.11
N SER A 349 14.22 12.72 -2.34
CA SER A 349 14.17 11.27 -2.57
C SER A 349 13.53 10.95 -3.93
N GLU A 350 14.06 9.95 -4.63
CA GLU A 350 13.50 9.46 -5.91
C GLU A 350 12.05 8.98 -5.76
N TRP A 351 11.69 8.47 -4.57
CA TRP A 351 10.41 7.84 -4.28
C TRP A 351 9.34 8.84 -3.82
N GLU A 352 8.23 8.90 -4.57
CA GLU A 352 7.09 9.80 -4.33
C GLU A 352 6.51 9.67 -2.91
N ALA A 353 6.36 8.45 -2.40
CA ALA A 353 5.82 8.21 -1.05
C ALA A 353 6.71 8.80 0.06
N THR A 354 8.04 8.66 -0.05
CA THR A 354 8.97 9.27 0.92
C THR A 354 8.95 10.80 0.85
N ARG A 355 8.76 11.40 -0.35
CA ARG A 355 8.59 12.87 -0.49
C ARG A 355 7.28 13.37 0.12
N ILE A 356 6.18 12.64 -0.06
CA ILE A 356 4.88 12.93 0.56
C ILE A 356 5.01 12.91 2.09
N GLU A 357 5.62 11.88 2.65
CA GLU A 357 5.76 11.72 4.10
C GLU A 357 6.68 12.77 4.73
N ALA A 358 7.72 13.21 4.03
CA ALA A 358 8.52 14.36 4.42
C ALA A 358 7.71 15.67 4.50
N LEU A 359 6.76 15.90 3.56
CA LEU A 359 5.86 17.06 3.63
C LEU A 359 4.87 16.95 4.80
N HIS A 360 4.32 15.76 5.06
CA HIS A 360 3.47 15.51 6.23
C HIS A 360 4.21 15.80 7.54
N TRP A 361 5.51 15.48 7.64
CA TRP A 361 6.33 15.86 8.80
C TRP A 361 6.54 17.36 8.96
N ILE A 362 6.87 18.09 7.88
CA ILE A 362 7.04 19.55 7.95
C ILE A 362 5.71 20.22 8.32
N SER A 363 4.58 19.74 7.80
CA SER A 363 3.24 20.20 8.15
C SER A 363 2.91 19.95 9.64
N ALA A 364 3.12 18.73 10.13
CA ALA A 364 2.85 18.35 11.51
C ALA A 364 3.70 19.14 12.53
N LEU A 365 4.98 19.40 12.22
CA LEU A 365 5.84 20.25 13.05
C LEU A 365 5.38 21.70 13.03
N LEU A 366 5.04 22.26 11.86
CA LEU A 366 4.57 23.64 11.72
C LEU A 366 3.25 23.89 12.48
N ALA A 367 2.37 22.89 12.55
CA ALA A 367 1.11 22.94 13.30
C ALA A 367 1.30 22.88 14.83
N ARG A 368 2.44 22.38 15.34
CA ARG A 368 2.71 22.19 16.78
C ARG A 368 3.70 23.20 17.34
N TYR A 369 4.81 23.43 16.64
CA TYR A 369 5.98 24.20 17.08
C TYR A 369 6.24 25.35 16.11
N ARG A 370 5.18 26.14 15.86
CA ARG A 370 5.11 27.13 14.78
C ARG A 370 6.23 28.18 14.89
N SER A 371 6.51 28.66 16.10
CA SER A 371 7.56 29.63 16.40
C SER A 371 8.95 29.11 16.05
N GLU A 372 9.21 27.85 16.40
CA GLU A 372 10.48 27.16 16.26
C GLU A 372 10.74 26.86 14.78
N VAL A 373 9.76 26.29 14.08
CA VAL A 373 9.82 26.02 12.63
C VAL A 373 10.00 27.31 11.82
N ILE A 374 9.35 28.42 12.24
CA ILE A 374 9.54 29.73 11.60
C ILE A 374 10.96 30.29 11.80
N SER A 375 11.67 29.91 12.87
CA SER A 375 13.07 30.33 13.07
C SER A 375 14.03 29.71 12.05
N TYR A 376 13.81 28.44 11.68
CA TYR A 376 14.59 27.71 10.68
C TYR A 376 14.12 27.93 9.24
N LEU A 377 13.03 28.69 9.06
CA LEU A 377 12.27 28.81 7.81
C LEU A 377 13.10 29.08 6.57
N ASN A 378 14.18 29.86 6.67
CA ASN A 378 15.02 30.21 5.51
C ASN A 378 15.52 29.00 4.73
N HIS A 379 15.91 27.91 5.41
CA HIS A 379 16.42 26.71 4.75
C HIS A 379 15.31 25.72 4.36
N THR A 380 14.13 25.82 4.97
CA THR A 380 12.95 25.02 4.63
C THR A 380 12.20 25.59 3.43
N PHE A 381 12.14 26.92 3.31
CA PHE A 381 11.37 27.62 2.29
C PHE A 381 11.85 27.30 0.87
N ASP A 382 13.17 27.26 0.66
CA ASP A 382 13.75 26.99 -0.66
C ASP A 382 13.54 25.52 -1.09
N SER A 383 13.65 24.56 -0.16
CA SER A 383 13.28 23.16 -0.41
C SER A 383 11.80 23.01 -0.79
N LEU A 384 10.91 23.69 -0.06
CA LEU A 384 9.47 23.69 -0.35
C LEU A 384 9.12 24.43 -1.66
N LEU A 385 9.89 25.45 -2.07
CA LEU A 385 9.72 26.11 -3.37
C LEU A 385 10.17 25.21 -4.53
N ASN A 386 11.26 24.46 -4.35
CA ASN A 386 11.71 23.47 -5.32
C ASN A 386 10.69 22.33 -5.50
N ALA A 387 10.04 21.89 -4.41
CA ALA A 387 8.96 20.89 -4.45
C ALA A 387 7.74 21.32 -5.28
N LEU A 388 7.55 22.61 -5.58
CA LEU A 388 6.51 23.07 -6.51
C LEU A 388 6.76 22.64 -7.97
N SER A 389 7.99 22.21 -8.28
CA SER A 389 8.44 21.73 -9.59
C SER A 389 8.43 20.20 -9.72
N ASP A 390 7.95 19.46 -8.71
CA ASP A 390 7.93 17.99 -8.69
C ASP A 390 7.18 17.39 -9.90
N SER A 391 7.39 16.12 -10.20
CA SER A 391 6.63 15.37 -11.20
C SER A 391 5.22 15.01 -10.72
N SER A 392 5.05 14.74 -9.42
CA SER A 392 3.77 14.46 -8.78
C SER A 392 2.90 15.72 -8.65
N ASN A 393 1.59 15.56 -8.75
CA ASN A 393 0.65 16.61 -8.35
C ASN A 393 0.41 16.63 -6.84
N GLU A 394 0.54 15.49 -6.16
CA GLU A 394 0.27 15.35 -4.72
C GLU A 394 1.36 16.05 -3.89
N VAL A 395 2.64 15.79 -4.23
CA VAL A 395 3.79 16.51 -3.64
C VAL A 395 3.65 18.04 -3.82
N VAL A 396 3.22 18.49 -5.00
CA VAL A 396 3.01 19.94 -5.27
C VAL A 396 1.85 20.50 -4.44
N LEU A 397 0.74 19.77 -4.30
CA LEU A 397 -0.42 20.23 -3.52
C LEU A 397 -0.09 20.31 -2.02
N LEU A 398 0.53 19.27 -1.46
CA LEU A 398 0.99 19.24 -0.07
C LEU A 398 2.04 20.32 0.21
N ALA A 399 2.98 20.56 -0.71
CA ALA A 399 3.94 21.65 -0.57
C ALA A 399 3.26 23.03 -0.55
N LEU A 400 2.18 23.22 -1.33
CA LEU A 400 1.38 24.46 -1.31
C LEU A 400 0.56 24.62 -0.03
N GLU A 401 0.13 23.52 0.59
CA GLU A 401 -0.53 23.53 1.90
C GLU A 401 0.44 23.92 3.02
N VAL A 402 1.65 23.35 3.03
CA VAL A 402 2.73 23.79 3.94
C VAL A 402 3.08 25.26 3.73
N HIS A 403 3.23 25.72 2.48
CA HIS A 403 3.44 27.13 2.15
C HIS A 403 2.27 28.03 2.61
N ALA A 404 1.02 27.56 2.51
CA ALA A 404 -0.14 28.31 2.97
C ALA A 404 -0.19 28.42 4.49
N CYS A 405 0.07 27.34 5.23
CA CYS A 405 0.23 27.37 6.67
C CYS A 405 1.36 28.32 7.10
N ILE A 406 2.48 28.39 6.36
CA ILE A 406 3.54 29.40 6.58
C ILE A 406 3.01 30.82 6.30
N ALA A 407 2.16 31.01 5.29
CA ALA A 407 1.66 32.29 4.80
C ALA A 407 0.32 32.77 5.41
N GLU A 408 -0.10 32.23 6.55
CA GLU A 408 -1.13 32.87 7.37
C GLU A 408 -0.68 34.29 7.78
N ASP A 409 0.53 34.41 8.34
CA ASP A 409 1.06 35.70 8.72
C ASP A 409 1.41 36.53 7.49
N ASN A 410 1.14 37.84 7.57
CA ASN A 410 1.31 38.71 6.42
C ASN A 410 2.76 38.75 5.93
N LYS A 411 3.77 38.79 6.82
CA LYS A 411 5.17 38.96 6.42
C LYS A 411 5.64 37.77 5.55
N ASN A 412 5.31 36.55 5.96
CA ASN A 412 5.63 35.37 5.18
C ASN A 412 4.73 35.20 3.94
N PHE A 413 3.50 35.72 3.96
CA PHE A 413 2.67 35.85 2.75
C PHE A 413 3.28 36.78 1.68
N TRP A 414 3.72 38.00 2.05
CA TRP A 414 4.44 38.91 1.12
C TRP A 414 5.69 38.21 0.55
N ARG A 415 6.43 37.47 1.39
CA ARG A 415 7.61 36.68 0.99
C ARG A 415 7.25 35.55 0.02
N LEU A 416 6.20 34.77 0.29
CA LEU A 416 5.76 33.64 -0.53
C LEU A 416 5.39 34.10 -1.94
N VAL A 417 4.46 35.04 -2.07
CA VAL A 417 4.01 35.50 -3.40
C VAL A 417 5.16 36.21 -4.14
N GLY A 418 6.02 36.95 -3.42
CA GLY A 418 7.21 37.57 -4.02
C GLY A 418 8.24 36.56 -4.55
N LEU A 419 8.55 35.50 -3.81
CA LEU A 419 9.47 34.45 -4.25
C LEU A 419 8.84 33.55 -5.33
N LEU A 420 7.54 33.30 -5.28
CA LEU A 420 6.82 32.54 -6.29
C LEU A 420 6.80 33.26 -7.65
N VAL A 421 6.56 34.58 -7.66
CA VAL A 421 6.67 35.41 -8.88
C VAL A 421 8.08 35.29 -9.48
N ARG A 422 9.13 35.42 -8.66
CA ARG A 422 10.53 35.23 -9.11
C ARG A 422 10.80 33.81 -9.60
N ASN A 423 10.18 32.79 -8.99
CA ASN A 423 10.36 31.41 -9.43
C ASN A 423 9.72 31.17 -10.80
N PHE A 424 8.51 31.71 -11.04
CA PHE A 424 7.88 31.72 -12.37
C PHE A 424 8.61 32.56 -13.42
N GLN A 425 9.35 33.59 -13.01
CA GLN A 425 10.18 34.42 -13.88
C GLN A 425 11.45 33.69 -14.32
N ASN A 426 12.12 33.00 -13.38
CA ASN A 426 13.32 32.21 -13.62
C ASN A 426 13.00 30.89 -14.36
N ASP A 427 11.99 30.15 -13.91
CA ASP A 427 11.48 28.94 -14.55
C ASP A 427 10.10 29.21 -15.19
N ARG A 428 10.15 29.57 -16.48
CA ARG A 428 8.95 29.74 -17.31
C ARG A 428 8.25 28.41 -17.61
N VAL A 429 8.92 27.27 -17.51
CA VAL A 429 8.31 25.94 -17.70
C VAL A 429 7.47 25.56 -16.48
N LEU A 430 7.90 25.92 -15.27
CA LEU A 430 7.08 25.83 -14.05
C LEU A 430 5.79 26.64 -14.18
N LEU A 431 5.88 27.88 -14.68
CA LEU A 431 4.71 28.73 -14.94
C LEU A 431 3.76 28.09 -15.97
N GLU A 432 4.28 27.66 -17.12
CA GLU A 432 3.48 27.07 -18.21
C GLU A 432 2.81 25.74 -17.81
N ARG A 433 3.53 24.87 -17.08
CA ARG A 433 3.02 23.53 -16.70
C ARG A 433 2.18 23.53 -15.42
N ARG A 434 2.59 24.28 -14.39
CA ARG A 434 2.03 24.19 -13.03
C ARG A 434 1.47 25.50 -12.48
N GLY A 435 1.83 26.66 -13.03
CA GLY A 435 1.40 27.96 -12.51
C GLY A 435 -0.12 28.10 -12.34
N ALA A 436 -0.91 27.57 -13.29
CA ALA A 436 -2.37 27.57 -13.19
C ALA A 436 -2.94 26.68 -12.07
N LEU A 437 -2.24 25.60 -11.69
CA LEU A 437 -2.58 24.76 -10.54
C LEU A 437 -2.18 25.45 -9.23
N ILE A 438 -0.93 25.92 -9.18
CA ILE A 438 -0.32 26.60 -8.02
C ILE A 438 -1.16 27.81 -7.61
N VAL A 439 -1.45 28.73 -8.53
CA VAL A 439 -2.24 29.94 -8.23
C VAL A 439 -3.66 29.58 -7.80
N ARG A 440 -4.31 28.57 -8.42
CA ARG A 440 -5.64 28.10 -8.00
C ARG A 440 -5.63 27.56 -6.57
N ARG A 441 -4.69 26.68 -6.20
CA ARG A 441 -4.63 26.11 -4.84
C ARG A 441 -4.29 27.19 -3.81
N LEU A 442 -3.39 28.13 -4.11
CA LEU A 442 -3.10 29.26 -3.22
C LEU A 442 -4.32 30.17 -3.01
N CYS A 443 -5.10 30.50 -4.04
CA CYS A 443 -6.33 31.28 -3.87
C CYS A 443 -7.36 30.58 -2.97
N VAL A 444 -7.46 29.25 -3.04
CA VAL A 444 -8.34 28.44 -2.17
C VAL A 444 -7.84 28.42 -0.72
N LEU A 445 -6.52 28.41 -0.51
CA LEU A 445 -5.91 28.28 0.83
C LEU A 445 -5.66 29.62 1.55
N LEU A 446 -5.55 30.74 0.82
CA LEU A 446 -5.06 32.03 1.35
C LEU A 446 -5.95 33.24 1.02
N ASP A 447 -7.19 33.00 0.59
CA ASP A 447 -8.11 33.95 -0.06
C ASP A 447 -7.66 34.45 -1.45
N ALA A 448 -8.62 34.51 -2.36
CA ALA A 448 -8.44 34.97 -3.72
C ALA A 448 -8.22 36.49 -3.83
N GLU A 449 -8.87 37.34 -3.01
CA GLU A 449 -8.59 38.79 -3.06
C GLU A 449 -7.15 39.04 -2.62
N ARG A 450 -6.75 38.51 -1.47
CA ARG A 450 -5.41 38.62 -0.87
C ARG A 450 -4.33 38.18 -1.87
N VAL A 451 -4.49 37.00 -2.47
CA VAL A 451 -3.53 36.46 -3.46
C VAL A 451 -3.47 37.31 -4.73
N TYR A 452 -4.59 37.66 -5.35
CA TYR A 452 -4.57 38.43 -6.60
C TYR A 452 -4.12 39.89 -6.41
N ARG A 453 -4.47 40.50 -5.28
CA ARG A 453 -4.00 41.82 -4.90
C ARG A 453 -2.49 41.83 -4.70
N GLN A 454 -1.91 40.76 -4.13
CA GLN A 454 -0.47 40.65 -3.98
C GLN A 454 0.26 40.40 -5.29
N PHE A 455 -0.26 39.53 -6.16
CA PHE A 455 0.25 39.39 -7.52
C PHE A 455 0.22 40.74 -8.25
N SER A 456 -0.88 41.51 -8.16
CA SER A 456 -0.97 42.83 -8.78
C SER A 456 0.05 43.84 -8.24
N LEU A 457 0.36 43.82 -6.94
CA LEU A 457 1.35 44.72 -6.33
C LEU A 457 2.79 44.36 -6.71
N ASN A 458 3.09 43.07 -6.83
CA ASN A 458 4.38 42.60 -7.34
C ASN A 458 4.52 42.94 -8.83
N LEU A 459 3.49 42.67 -9.64
CA LEU A 459 3.47 42.91 -11.09
C LEU A 459 3.46 44.41 -11.49
N GLU A 460 3.05 45.35 -10.62
CA GLU A 460 3.27 46.80 -10.85
C GLU A 460 4.77 47.18 -10.74
N GLN A 461 5.60 46.32 -10.14
CA GLN A 461 7.04 46.54 -9.90
C GLN A 461 7.96 45.69 -10.79
N GLU A 462 7.42 44.77 -11.61
CA GLU A 462 8.23 43.90 -12.48
C GLU A 462 8.79 44.63 -13.70
N GLU A 463 10.11 44.51 -13.92
CA GLU A 463 10.79 45.10 -15.08
C GLU A 463 10.70 44.22 -16.35
N ASP A 464 10.56 42.91 -16.21
CA ASP A 464 10.31 41.99 -17.33
C ASP A 464 8.83 42.07 -17.77
N LEU A 465 8.56 43.03 -18.65
CA LEU A 465 7.23 43.25 -19.23
C LEU A 465 6.73 42.06 -20.07
N ASP A 466 7.59 41.16 -20.56
CA ASP A 466 7.14 39.95 -21.27
C ASP A 466 6.65 38.89 -20.28
N PHE A 467 7.35 38.71 -19.16
CA PHE A 467 6.90 37.84 -18.07
C PHE A 467 5.64 38.39 -17.39
N ALA A 468 5.62 39.67 -17.03
CA ALA A 468 4.45 40.31 -16.42
C ALA A 468 3.24 40.30 -17.37
N SER A 469 3.49 40.42 -18.68
CA SER A 469 2.51 40.12 -19.72
C SER A 469 1.97 38.69 -19.53
N VAL A 470 2.79 37.63 -19.65
CA VAL A 470 2.31 36.23 -19.57
C VAL A 470 1.53 35.94 -18.27
N MET A 471 1.95 36.48 -17.12
CA MET A 471 1.26 36.32 -15.83
C MET A 471 -0.17 36.87 -15.83
N VAL A 472 -0.42 38.03 -16.43
CA VAL A 472 -1.77 38.63 -16.57
C VAL A 472 -2.65 37.83 -17.54
N GLN A 473 -2.06 36.94 -18.33
CA GLN A 473 -2.66 36.43 -19.56
C GLN A 473 -3.35 35.06 -19.40
N ALA A 474 -3.71 34.71 -18.16
CA ALA A 474 -4.27 33.44 -17.70
C ALA A 474 -5.75 33.21 -18.12
N TYR A 475 -5.96 33.02 -19.43
CA TYR A 475 -7.26 32.89 -20.10
C TYR A 475 -8.23 31.90 -19.51
N ASN A 476 -7.77 30.67 -19.29
CA ASN A 476 -8.58 29.61 -18.71
C ASN A 476 -8.97 29.96 -17.26
N HIS A 477 -8.08 30.60 -16.50
CA HIS A 477 -8.34 30.95 -15.10
C HIS A 477 -9.48 31.96 -14.99
N ALA A 478 -9.40 33.11 -15.67
CA ALA A 478 -10.46 34.10 -15.58
C ALA A 478 -11.81 33.58 -16.13
N SER A 479 -11.79 32.73 -17.16
CA SER A 479 -13.03 32.10 -17.63
C SER A 479 -13.64 31.16 -16.60
N SER A 480 -12.85 30.53 -15.71
CA SER A 480 -13.38 29.80 -14.56
C SER A 480 -13.95 30.74 -13.51
N VAL A 481 -13.29 31.86 -13.24
CA VAL A 481 -13.69 32.77 -12.16
C VAL A 481 -14.91 33.64 -12.53
N ILE A 482 -15.14 33.90 -13.82
CA ILE A 482 -16.44 34.39 -14.32
C ILE A 482 -17.56 33.31 -14.24
N GLN A 483 -17.22 32.03 -14.08
CA GLN A 483 -18.19 30.97 -13.79
C GLN A 483 -18.49 30.83 -12.29
N SER A 484 -17.49 31.01 -11.40
CA SER A 484 -17.68 31.09 -9.94
C SER A 484 -18.64 32.22 -9.54
N LEU A 485 -18.59 33.35 -10.27
CA LEU A 485 -19.48 34.51 -10.14
C LEU A 485 -20.99 34.24 -10.35
N ARG A 486 -21.39 32.98 -10.51
CA ARG A 486 -22.79 32.52 -10.48
C ARG A 486 -23.39 32.50 -9.08
N GLU A 487 -22.57 32.39 -8.04
CA GLU A 487 -22.99 32.10 -6.65
C GLU A 487 -22.92 33.32 -5.72
N GLU A 488 -22.58 34.51 -6.22
CA GLU A 488 -22.47 35.75 -5.44
C GLU A 488 -23.54 36.81 -5.79
N ASP A 489 -23.96 37.60 -4.79
CA ASP A 489 -24.94 38.67 -4.95
C ASP A 489 -24.38 39.87 -5.74
N ILE A 490 -24.73 39.93 -7.03
CA ILE A 490 -24.29 40.96 -8.01
C ILE A 490 -24.87 42.34 -7.64
N ASN A 491 -24.20 43.01 -6.70
CA ASN A 491 -24.61 44.28 -6.14
C ASN A 491 -24.23 45.50 -7.03
N ALA A 492 -24.86 46.64 -6.76
CA ALA A 492 -24.67 47.86 -7.55
C ALA A 492 -23.22 48.40 -7.55
N LYS A 493 -22.41 48.14 -6.51
CA LYS A 493 -21.00 48.55 -6.49
C LYS A 493 -20.19 47.69 -7.47
N PHE A 494 -20.40 46.38 -7.46
CA PHE A 494 -19.79 45.45 -8.40
C PHE A 494 -20.11 45.85 -9.85
N LEU A 495 -21.39 46.08 -10.17
CA LEU A 495 -21.82 46.51 -11.51
C LEU A 495 -21.18 47.84 -11.98
N VAL A 496 -20.91 48.78 -11.06
CA VAL A 496 -20.19 50.02 -11.38
C VAL A 496 -18.70 49.78 -11.67
N GLN A 497 -18.05 48.81 -11.02
CA GLN A 497 -16.69 48.40 -11.39
C GLN A 497 -16.69 47.63 -12.73
N LEU A 498 -17.72 46.80 -12.98
CA LEU A 498 -17.90 46.08 -14.23
C LEU A 498 -18.09 47.03 -15.42
N ASP A 499 -18.92 48.07 -15.29
CA ASP A 499 -19.10 49.09 -16.33
C ASP A 499 -17.80 49.88 -16.61
N LYS A 500 -16.97 50.13 -15.59
CA LYS A 500 -15.61 50.69 -15.77
C LYS A 500 -14.68 49.70 -16.48
N LEU A 501 -14.66 48.43 -16.10
CA LEU A 501 -13.81 47.40 -16.73
C LEU A 501 -14.11 47.27 -18.22
N ILE A 502 -15.38 47.29 -18.61
CA ILE A 502 -15.77 47.26 -20.03
C ILE A 502 -15.45 48.57 -20.76
N ARG A 503 -15.52 49.73 -20.10
CA ARG A 503 -14.99 50.98 -20.69
C ARG A 503 -13.47 50.93 -20.86
N LEU A 504 -12.75 50.30 -19.93
CA LEU A 504 -11.31 50.09 -20.07
C LEU A 504 -11.00 49.23 -21.30
N LEU A 505 -11.78 48.18 -21.61
CA LEU A 505 -11.63 47.41 -22.87
C LEU A 505 -11.62 48.29 -24.13
N GLU A 506 -12.31 49.44 -24.13
CA GLU A 506 -12.30 50.37 -25.26
C GLU A 506 -11.08 51.29 -25.32
N THR A 507 -10.41 51.54 -24.19
CA THR A 507 -9.22 52.40 -24.14
C THR A 507 -8.06 51.82 -24.97
N PRO A 508 -7.14 52.65 -25.49
CA PRO A 508 -6.02 52.17 -26.32
C PRO A 508 -5.16 51.07 -25.69
N ILE A 509 -5.08 51.03 -24.35
CA ILE A 509 -4.38 50.00 -23.56
C ILE A 509 -4.84 48.59 -23.98
N PHE A 510 -6.15 48.40 -24.11
CA PHE A 510 -6.77 47.11 -24.45
C PHE A 510 -7.02 46.96 -25.96
N ALA A 511 -6.25 47.64 -26.81
CA ALA A 511 -6.26 47.39 -28.26
C ALA A 511 -5.77 45.96 -28.59
N TYR A 512 -4.73 45.48 -27.91
CA TYR A 512 -4.15 44.14 -28.09
C TYR A 512 -5.16 43.03 -27.84
N LEU A 513 -5.89 43.15 -26.74
CA LEU A 513 -7.03 42.31 -26.37
C LEU A 513 -8.07 42.21 -27.48
N ARG A 514 -8.48 43.36 -28.03
CA ARG A 514 -9.47 43.43 -29.11
C ARG A 514 -8.96 42.86 -30.43
N LEU A 515 -7.65 42.88 -30.69
CA LEU A 515 -7.05 42.23 -31.86
C LEU A 515 -7.04 40.70 -31.74
N GLN A 516 -6.91 40.13 -30.54
CA GLN A 516 -7.01 38.68 -30.33
C GLN A 516 -8.41 38.13 -30.68
N LEU A 517 -9.47 38.93 -30.52
CA LEU A 517 -10.82 38.54 -30.96
C LEU A 517 -10.94 38.20 -32.47
N LEU A 518 -9.91 38.47 -33.27
CA LEU A 518 -9.82 38.04 -34.67
C LEU A 518 -9.42 36.55 -34.85
N GLU A 519 -8.86 35.89 -33.84
CA GLU A 519 -8.53 34.45 -33.86
C GLU A 519 -9.40 33.64 -32.85
N PRO A 520 -10.75 33.63 -32.98
CA PRO A 520 -11.64 33.14 -31.92
C PRO A 520 -11.39 31.68 -31.49
N GLY A 521 -11.03 30.78 -32.42
CA GLY A 521 -10.72 29.37 -32.12
C GLY A 521 -9.43 29.15 -31.33
N LYS A 522 -8.57 30.17 -31.20
CA LYS A 522 -7.31 30.16 -30.46
C LYS A 522 -7.46 30.77 -29.06
N TYR A 523 -8.55 31.52 -28.84
CA TYR A 523 -8.85 32.32 -27.65
C TYR A 523 -10.26 32.06 -27.12
N THR A 524 -10.74 30.83 -27.26
CA THR A 524 -12.07 30.39 -26.86
C THR A 524 -12.43 30.81 -25.42
N TRP A 525 -11.44 30.82 -24.52
CA TRP A 525 -11.60 31.23 -23.12
C TRP A 525 -11.75 32.75 -22.92
N LEU A 526 -11.11 33.60 -23.72
CA LEU A 526 -11.43 35.04 -23.78
C LEU A 526 -12.85 35.26 -24.25
N LEU A 527 -13.23 34.54 -25.30
CA LEU A 527 -14.54 34.72 -25.91
C LEU A 527 -15.64 34.32 -24.91
N LYS A 528 -15.45 33.19 -24.20
CA LYS A 528 -16.26 32.79 -23.04
C LYS A 528 -16.26 33.85 -21.93
N THR A 529 -15.09 34.35 -21.52
CA THR A 529 -14.96 35.40 -20.48
C THR A 529 -15.76 36.65 -20.84
N LEU A 530 -15.61 37.17 -22.07
CA LEU A 530 -16.33 38.37 -22.52
C LEU A 530 -17.83 38.12 -22.72
N TYR A 531 -18.27 36.93 -23.16
CA TYR A 531 -19.69 36.60 -23.22
C TYR A 531 -20.31 36.42 -21.83
N GLY A 532 -19.58 35.87 -20.86
CA GLY A 532 -19.99 35.81 -19.45
C GLY A 532 -20.14 37.20 -18.84
N LEU A 533 -19.12 38.05 -18.99
CA LEU A 533 -19.17 39.47 -18.61
C LEU A 533 -20.34 40.21 -19.28
N LEU A 534 -20.67 39.88 -20.54
CA LEU A 534 -21.84 40.44 -21.22
C LEU A 534 -23.17 39.97 -20.61
N MET A 535 -23.27 38.72 -20.17
CA MET A 535 -24.47 38.16 -19.52
C MET A 535 -24.71 38.77 -18.13
N MET A 536 -23.64 39.11 -17.39
CA MET A 536 -23.74 39.77 -16.08
C MET A 536 -24.16 41.24 -16.15
N LEU A 537 -24.04 41.90 -17.31
CA LEU A 537 -24.31 43.33 -17.44
C LEU A 537 -25.78 43.62 -17.73
N PRO A 538 -26.42 44.56 -16.99
CA PRO A 538 -27.78 45.00 -17.29
C PRO A 538 -27.89 45.49 -18.74
N GLN A 539 -28.87 44.96 -19.50
CA GLN A 539 -28.97 45.19 -20.95
C GLN A 539 -29.10 46.67 -21.36
N GLN A 540 -29.57 47.51 -20.44
CA GLN A 540 -29.74 48.95 -20.65
C GLN A 540 -28.42 49.74 -20.50
N SER A 541 -27.42 49.18 -19.82
CA SER A 541 -26.14 49.83 -19.49
C SER A 541 -25.32 50.23 -20.71
N ALA A 542 -24.39 51.18 -20.50
CA ALA A 542 -23.45 51.59 -21.54
C ALA A 542 -22.46 50.46 -21.84
N ALA A 543 -21.89 49.83 -20.81
CA ALA A 543 -21.01 48.68 -20.96
C ALA A 543 -21.62 47.51 -21.74
N PHE A 544 -22.87 47.12 -21.47
CA PHE A 544 -23.53 46.06 -22.25
C PHE A 544 -23.58 46.39 -23.75
N LYS A 545 -23.94 47.64 -24.09
CA LYS A 545 -24.00 48.10 -25.48
C LYS A 545 -22.62 48.12 -26.14
N ILE A 546 -21.59 48.60 -25.42
CA ILE A 546 -20.19 48.61 -25.86
C ILE A 546 -19.71 47.18 -26.16
N LEU A 547 -19.78 46.29 -25.16
CA LEU A 547 -19.26 44.92 -25.26
C LEU A 547 -20.03 44.09 -26.30
N ARG A 548 -21.36 44.23 -26.37
CA ARG A 548 -22.19 43.58 -27.40
C ARG A 548 -21.82 44.05 -28.81
N THR A 549 -21.50 45.33 -28.99
CA THR A 549 -21.05 45.84 -30.30
C THR A 549 -19.68 45.28 -30.70
N ARG A 550 -18.75 45.11 -29.76
CA ARG A 550 -17.46 44.44 -30.06
C ARG A 550 -17.60 42.95 -30.33
N LEU A 551 -18.40 42.24 -29.54
CA LEU A 551 -18.64 40.81 -29.75
C LEU A 551 -19.40 40.53 -31.06
N LYS A 552 -20.20 41.49 -31.57
CA LYS A 552 -20.77 41.45 -32.93
C LYS A 552 -19.74 41.65 -34.06
N THR A 553 -18.56 42.19 -33.78
CA THR A 553 -17.48 42.38 -34.77
C THR A 553 -16.44 41.26 -34.78
N VAL A 554 -16.63 40.23 -33.96
CA VAL A 554 -15.83 38.99 -33.98
C VAL A 554 -16.10 38.23 -35.29
N PRO A 555 -15.08 37.71 -36.01
CA PRO A 555 -15.30 36.93 -37.21
C PRO A 555 -16.12 35.65 -36.94
N SER A 556 -17.24 35.51 -37.64
CA SER A 556 -18.10 34.32 -37.61
C SER A 556 -17.48 33.12 -38.33
N TYR A 557 -16.43 32.54 -37.74
CA TYR A 557 -15.99 31.19 -38.11
C TYR A 557 -17.14 30.19 -37.87
N SER A 558 -17.25 29.19 -38.75
CA SER A 558 -18.34 28.21 -38.84
C SER A 558 -18.33 27.20 -37.68
N CYS A 559 -18.61 27.67 -36.46
CA CYS A 559 -18.79 26.85 -35.26
C CYS A 559 -20.28 26.64 -34.94
N ILE A 560 -21.14 26.52 -35.97
CA ILE A 560 -22.59 26.24 -35.83
C ILE A 560 -23.04 25.16 -36.85
N GLU A 561 -22.17 24.18 -37.15
CA GLU A 561 -22.53 22.97 -37.92
C GLU A 561 -22.57 21.69 -37.08
N GLN A 562 -22.10 21.71 -35.83
CA GLN A 562 -22.23 20.58 -34.89
C GLN A 562 -23.49 20.66 -33.98
N LEU A 563 -24.35 21.67 -34.14
CA LEU A 563 -25.53 21.89 -33.29
C LEU A 563 -26.79 22.30 -34.07
N LYS A 564 -27.19 21.53 -35.10
CA LYS A 564 -28.55 21.60 -35.66
C LYS A 564 -29.14 20.23 -36.04
N GLY A 565 -29.87 19.66 -35.08
CA GLY A 565 -30.82 18.58 -35.23
C GLY A 565 -31.51 18.34 -33.87
N THR A 566 -32.81 18.56 -33.68
CA THR A 566 -33.89 18.95 -34.63
C THR A 566 -34.90 19.92 -33.97
N SER A 567 -35.88 20.36 -34.78
CA SER A 567 -37.16 21.01 -34.45
C SER A 567 -37.90 20.44 -33.21
N SER A 568 -38.83 21.13 -32.52
CA SER A 568 -39.45 22.48 -32.61
C SER A 568 -40.20 22.76 -31.27
N GLU A 569 -40.91 23.85 -30.96
CA GLU A 569 -41.55 24.97 -31.69
C GLU A 569 -41.30 26.35 -31.02
N ASN A 570 -41.98 27.40 -31.50
CA ASN A 570 -41.84 28.81 -31.10
C ASN A 570 -43.18 29.43 -30.66
N PRO A 571 -43.23 30.15 -29.53
CA PRO A 571 -44.36 31.03 -29.23
C PRO A 571 -44.00 32.49 -28.86
N TYR A 572 -42.89 33.08 -29.35
CA TYR A 572 -42.59 34.51 -29.17
C TYR A 572 -42.10 35.22 -30.45
N SER A 573 -42.89 35.09 -31.52
CA SER A 573 -42.73 35.85 -32.76
C SER A 573 -43.90 36.80 -33.03
N GLN A 574 -44.11 37.77 -32.14
CA GLN A 574 -44.99 38.94 -32.33
C GLN A 574 -44.43 40.15 -31.55
N ILE A 575 -44.94 41.35 -31.85
CA ILE A 575 -44.43 42.65 -31.35
C ILE A 575 -43.03 43.01 -31.90
N LEU A 576 -42.99 43.30 -33.20
CA LEU A 576 -41.96 44.16 -33.80
C LEU A 576 -42.61 45.15 -34.80
N GLN A 577 -43.44 46.05 -34.27
CA GLN A 577 -44.00 47.20 -34.97
C GLN A 577 -44.33 48.31 -33.96
N PHE A 578 -43.53 49.39 -33.95
CA PHE A 578 -43.95 50.80 -34.07
C PHE A 578 -42.71 51.71 -33.97
N SER A 579 -42.90 53.03 -34.14
CA SER A 579 -41.88 53.99 -34.57
C SER A 579 -41.10 54.69 -33.45
N GLU A 580 -40.21 55.60 -33.88
CA GLU A 580 -39.81 56.83 -33.17
C GLU A 580 -41.04 57.50 -32.49
N ASP A 581 -40.95 58.19 -31.36
CA ASP A 581 -40.08 59.35 -31.06
C ASP A 581 -40.10 59.72 -29.52
N ASN A 582 -39.41 60.80 -29.13
CA ASN A 582 -39.53 61.63 -27.91
C ASN A 582 -38.84 61.27 -26.55
N ARG A 583 -37.66 61.89 -26.36
CA ARG A 583 -37.30 62.90 -25.32
C ARG A 583 -37.49 62.65 -23.79
N ASN A 584 -36.33 62.50 -23.14
CA ASN A 584 -35.77 63.35 -22.04
C ASN A 584 -36.35 63.42 -20.59
N ARG A 585 -35.40 63.68 -19.67
CA ARG A 585 -35.50 64.00 -18.21
C ARG A 585 -35.72 62.77 -17.31
N TYR A 586 -35.12 62.67 -16.12
CA TYR A 586 -34.37 63.64 -15.31
C TYR A 586 -32.89 63.29 -15.10
N ALA A 587 -32.14 64.16 -14.43
CA ALA A 587 -30.71 64.02 -14.12
C ALA A 587 -30.38 64.53 -12.71
N ALA A 588 -29.21 64.12 -12.19
CA ALA A 588 -28.52 64.65 -11.01
C ALA A 588 -29.20 64.47 -9.62
N ASN A 589 -28.50 64.47 -8.48
CA ASN A 589 -27.08 64.18 -8.18
C ASN A 589 -26.94 63.97 -6.66
N VAL A 590 -26.13 63.00 -6.21
CA VAL A 590 -25.41 63.06 -4.93
C VAL A 590 -24.01 62.46 -5.15
N ALA A 591 -22.96 63.14 -4.68
CA ALA A 591 -21.56 62.76 -4.88
C ALA A 591 -20.67 63.29 -3.74
N ASN A 592 -19.41 62.82 -3.69
CA ASN A 592 -18.35 63.12 -2.70
C ASN A 592 -18.64 62.52 -1.32
N VAL A 593 -17.68 62.20 -0.42
CA VAL A 593 -16.21 62.40 -0.29
C VAL A 593 -15.63 61.06 0.25
N TYR A 594 -14.43 60.54 -0.01
CA TYR A 594 -13.32 60.78 -0.96
C TYR A 594 -12.56 59.41 -1.10
N ASN A 595 -11.46 59.17 -1.83
CA ASN A 595 -10.48 60.00 -2.55
C ASN A 595 -10.40 59.60 -4.05
N ALA A 596 -9.45 60.17 -4.80
CA ALA A 596 -9.18 59.80 -6.19
C ALA A 596 -7.69 59.54 -6.45
N ILE A 597 -7.40 58.63 -7.38
CA ILE A 597 -6.09 58.53 -8.04
C ILE A 597 -5.92 59.77 -8.91
N ASP A 598 -4.72 60.37 -8.91
CA ASP A 598 -4.36 61.47 -9.80
C ASP A 598 -4.21 60.98 -11.25
N PHE A 599 -5.35 60.87 -11.93
CA PHE A 599 -5.43 60.48 -13.34
C PHE A 599 -4.64 61.43 -14.26
N PRO A 600 -4.63 62.77 -14.08
CA PRO A 600 -3.77 63.67 -14.85
C PRO A 600 -2.27 63.28 -14.83
N SER A 601 -1.65 63.09 -13.66
CA SER A 601 -0.21 62.74 -13.61
C SER A 601 0.04 61.30 -14.08
N ARG A 602 -0.80 60.33 -13.68
CA ARG A 602 -0.71 58.95 -14.20
C ARG A 602 -0.90 58.90 -15.72
N LEU A 603 -1.74 59.76 -16.31
CA LEU A 603 -1.92 59.87 -17.77
C LEU A 603 -0.68 60.48 -18.44
N GLN A 604 -0.11 61.56 -17.89
CA GLN A 604 1.10 62.17 -18.44
C GLN A 604 2.32 61.23 -18.35
N GLN A 605 2.44 60.49 -17.25
CA GLN A 605 3.43 59.43 -17.06
C GLN A 605 3.19 58.26 -18.04
N PHE A 606 1.92 57.90 -18.28
CA PHE A 606 1.52 56.92 -19.29
C PHE A 606 1.76 57.41 -20.72
N GLU A 607 1.69 58.71 -21.02
CA GLU A 607 2.05 59.27 -22.34
C GLU A 607 3.57 59.19 -22.60
N GLN A 608 4.39 59.47 -21.58
CA GLN A 608 5.84 59.21 -21.64
C GLN A 608 6.14 57.71 -21.81
N MET A 609 5.41 56.85 -21.09
CA MET A 609 5.47 55.39 -21.25
C MET A 609 5.06 54.98 -22.67
N GLN A 610 4.02 55.59 -23.25
CA GLN A 610 3.58 55.35 -24.63
C GLN A 610 4.61 55.83 -25.65
N HIS A 611 5.34 56.92 -25.39
CA HIS A 611 6.41 57.35 -26.29
C HIS A 611 7.53 56.31 -26.33
N LYS A 612 7.97 55.81 -25.17
CA LYS A 612 8.90 54.66 -25.07
C LYS A 612 8.32 53.41 -25.76
N HIS A 613 7.06 53.08 -25.50
CA HIS A 613 6.37 51.92 -26.07
C HIS A 613 6.23 52.01 -27.59
N ARG A 614 6.03 53.20 -28.18
CA ARG A 614 5.99 53.38 -29.66
C ARG A 614 7.36 53.16 -30.30
N MET A 615 8.45 53.49 -29.61
CA MET A 615 9.80 53.12 -30.05
C MET A 615 10.00 51.60 -29.95
N HIS A 616 9.52 50.97 -28.87
CA HIS A 616 9.66 49.53 -28.63
C HIS A 616 8.73 48.67 -29.52
N SER A 617 7.54 49.14 -29.90
CA SER A 617 6.60 48.44 -30.79
C SER A 617 7.08 48.34 -32.23
N LYS A 618 8.15 49.05 -32.62
CA LYS A 618 8.86 48.77 -33.88
C LYS A 618 9.81 47.56 -33.78
N SER A 619 10.10 47.04 -32.59
CA SER A 619 10.99 45.88 -32.38
C SER A 619 10.28 44.57 -32.05
N LYS A 620 8.95 44.56 -31.92
CA LYS A 620 8.10 43.37 -31.67
C LYS A 620 6.72 43.61 -32.32
N LEU A 621 6.21 42.89 -33.32
CA LEU A 621 6.76 41.84 -34.20
C LEU A 621 7.35 40.57 -33.55
N GLN A 622 6.90 40.24 -32.33
CA GLN A 622 6.97 38.88 -31.75
C GLN A 622 5.91 38.72 -30.65
N SER A 623 5.56 37.46 -30.34
CA SER A 623 4.80 36.98 -29.15
C SER A 623 3.52 37.71 -28.70
N ARG A 624 2.40 37.31 -29.30
CA ARG A 624 1.24 36.66 -28.62
C ARG A 624 0.87 37.00 -27.15
N ASN A 625 -0.34 37.57 -26.98
CA ASN A 625 -1.47 37.12 -26.13
C ASN A 625 -1.37 37.08 -24.58
N SER A 626 -2.36 37.47 -23.73
CA SER A 626 -3.69 38.12 -23.84
C SER A 626 -4.53 38.19 -22.49
N THR A 627 -5.29 39.28 -22.15
CA THR A 627 -6.40 39.56 -21.12
C THR A 627 -6.37 39.56 -19.54
N PRO A 628 -6.91 38.54 -18.78
CA PRO A 628 -8.20 38.65 -18.02
C PRO A 628 -8.26 38.39 -16.46
N SER A 629 -9.44 38.63 -15.83
CA SER A 629 -9.80 38.58 -14.37
C SER A 629 -11.37 38.60 -14.15
N ILE A 630 -12.12 38.52 -13.01
CA ILE A 630 -12.13 38.01 -11.57
C ILE A 630 -13.47 38.52 -10.89
N ALA A 631 -14.13 38.09 -9.77
CA ALA A 631 -14.32 36.93 -8.84
C ALA A 631 -15.60 37.22 -7.94
N SER A 632 -16.16 36.41 -7.00
CA SER A 632 -15.67 35.25 -6.19
C SER A 632 -16.76 34.17 -5.80
N GLN A 633 -17.10 33.93 -4.49
CA GLN A 633 -17.76 32.74 -3.87
C GLN A 633 -18.30 33.01 -2.42
N SER A 634 -19.05 32.06 -1.80
CA SER A 634 -18.74 31.38 -0.50
C SER A 634 -19.89 31.20 0.56
N ILE A 635 -20.34 29.95 0.76
CA ILE A 635 -20.97 29.39 2.00
C ILE A 635 -20.71 27.87 1.93
N GLU A 636 -20.06 27.21 2.92
CA GLU A 636 -19.57 25.82 2.68
C GLU A 636 -19.65 24.73 3.80
N GLU A 637 -19.95 24.99 5.08
CA GLU A 637 -19.98 23.89 6.13
C GLU A 637 -21.38 23.40 6.57
N GLU A 638 -22.33 24.28 6.93
CA GLU A 638 -23.75 23.88 6.88
C GLU A 638 -24.13 23.49 5.45
N GLN A 639 -23.47 24.12 4.47
CA GLN A 639 -23.50 23.70 3.08
C GLN A 639 -23.04 22.25 2.95
N LEU A 640 -21.87 21.79 3.41
CA LEU A 640 -21.43 20.40 3.14
C LEU A 640 -22.47 19.31 3.49
N PHE A 641 -23.24 19.46 4.58
CA PHE A 641 -24.37 18.56 4.87
C PHE A 641 -25.61 18.83 4.01
N ALA A 642 -25.95 20.10 3.77
CA ALA A 642 -27.03 20.49 2.86
C ALA A 642 -26.71 20.22 1.37
N ASP A 643 -25.44 20.08 1.01
CA ASP A 643 -24.85 19.80 -0.29
C ASP A 643 -24.77 18.30 -0.49
N MET A 644 -24.41 17.52 0.53
CA MET A 644 -24.59 16.07 0.46
C MET A 644 -26.08 15.71 0.37
N ALA A 645 -26.98 16.49 0.98
CA ALA A 645 -28.43 16.38 0.76
C ALA A 645 -28.84 16.84 -0.65
N LEU A 646 -28.46 18.05 -1.08
CA LEU A 646 -28.79 18.63 -2.39
C LEU A 646 -28.20 17.83 -3.56
N LEU A 647 -26.97 17.35 -3.45
CA LEU A 647 -26.33 16.43 -4.39
C LEU A 647 -27.08 15.09 -4.43
N THR A 648 -27.49 14.58 -3.27
CA THR A 648 -28.34 13.38 -3.18
C THR A 648 -29.69 13.59 -3.86
N ASP A 649 -30.32 14.75 -3.70
CA ASP A 649 -31.60 15.10 -4.31
C ASP A 649 -31.46 15.39 -5.81
N LEU A 650 -30.34 15.96 -6.26
CA LEU A 650 -29.98 16.15 -7.67
C LEU A 650 -29.65 14.81 -8.35
N ILE A 651 -29.00 13.87 -7.67
CA ILE A 651 -28.75 12.50 -8.14
C ILE A 651 -30.07 11.72 -8.24
N LYS A 652 -31.00 11.94 -7.30
CA LYS A 652 -32.34 11.33 -7.26
C LYS A 652 -33.40 12.09 -8.06
N LEU A 653 -33.03 13.16 -8.77
CA LEU A 653 -33.98 14.05 -9.45
C LEU A 653 -34.78 13.29 -10.51
N ASN A 654 -36.10 13.22 -10.33
CA ASN A 654 -36.99 12.56 -11.29
C ASN A 654 -37.11 13.40 -12.58
N LEU A 655 -36.24 13.12 -13.55
CA LEU A 655 -36.22 13.82 -14.85
C LEU A 655 -37.58 13.78 -15.58
N SER A 656 -38.38 12.73 -15.34
CA SER A 656 -39.71 12.53 -15.92
C SER A 656 -40.68 13.69 -15.67
N ASP A 657 -40.50 14.44 -14.58
CA ASP A 657 -41.35 15.59 -14.23
C ASP A 657 -40.99 16.87 -15.02
N TYR A 658 -39.86 16.84 -15.74
CA TYR A 658 -39.27 18.00 -16.43
C TYR A 658 -39.02 17.76 -17.93
N THR A 659 -38.82 16.50 -18.36
CA THR A 659 -38.54 16.15 -19.76
C THR A 659 -38.81 14.68 -20.07
N GLU A 660 -39.19 14.38 -21.31
CA GLU A 660 -39.30 13.00 -21.81
C GLU A 660 -37.93 12.34 -22.05
N LYS A 661 -36.85 13.13 -22.10
CA LYS A 661 -35.49 12.64 -22.35
C LYS A 661 -35.02 11.66 -21.28
N ILE A 662 -34.36 10.59 -21.72
CA ILE A 662 -33.78 9.58 -20.84
C ILE A 662 -32.26 9.58 -20.93
N ILE A 663 -31.62 9.03 -19.90
CA ILE A 663 -30.20 8.69 -19.87
C ILE A 663 -30.08 7.19 -20.16
N ALA A 664 -29.22 6.84 -21.10
CA ALA A 664 -28.87 5.47 -21.45
C ALA A 664 -27.38 5.23 -21.20
N GLU A 665 -27.07 4.32 -20.27
CA GLU A 665 -25.73 3.92 -19.86
C GLU A 665 -25.23 2.79 -20.76
N TYR A 666 -24.22 3.03 -21.60
CA TYR A 666 -23.71 2.02 -22.53
C TYR A 666 -22.56 1.26 -21.86
N ILE A 667 -22.74 -0.05 -21.66
CA ILE A 667 -21.84 -0.93 -20.90
C ILE A 667 -21.15 -1.91 -21.85
N TRP A 668 -19.84 -2.13 -21.70
CA TRP A 668 -19.10 -3.12 -22.47
C TRP A 668 -17.95 -3.75 -21.67
N VAL A 669 -17.46 -4.89 -22.14
CA VAL A 669 -16.26 -5.56 -21.61
C VAL A 669 -15.01 -4.98 -22.28
N GLY A 670 -14.04 -4.59 -21.48
CA GLY A 670 -12.79 -3.94 -21.87
C GLY A 670 -11.73 -4.89 -22.46
N GLY A 671 -10.50 -4.37 -22.57
CA GLY A 671 -9.38 -5.08 -23.17
C GLY A 671 -8.86 -6.26 -22.34
N SER A 672 -9.11 -6.29 -21.03
CA SER A 672 -8.66 -7.39 -20.17
C SER A 672 -9.63 -8.57 -20.14
N GLY A 673 -10.77 -8.49 -20.84
CA GLY A 673 -11.79 -9.55 -20.90
C GLY A 673 -12.59 -9.75 -19.60
N VAL A 674 -12.22 -9.04 -18.52
CA VAL A 674 -12.92 -9.05 -17.22
C VAL A 674 -13.20 -7.66 -16.66
N ASP A 675 -12.59 -6.60 -17.21
CA ASP A 675 -12.88 -5.22 -16.80
C ASP A 675 -14.15 -4.69 -17.47
N LEU A 676 -15.14 -4.26 -16.68
CA LEU A 676 -16.32 -3.59 -17.23
C LEU A 676 -16.09 -2.09 -17.38
N ARG A 677 -16.68 -1.51 -18.44
CA ARG A 677 -16.56 -0.09 -18.80
C ARG A 677 -17.93 0.47 -19.17
N SER A 678 -18.14 1.76 -18.90
CA SER A 678 -19.40 2.46 -19.14
C SER A 678 -19.22 3.88 -19.68
N LYS A 679 -20.30 4.42 -20.25
CA LYS A 679 -20.57 5.87 -20.33
C LYS A 679 -22.02 6.16 -20.73
N ALA A 680 -22.54 7.27 -20.21
CA ALA A 680 -23.93 7.67 -20.42
C ALA A 680 -24.13 8.60 -21.64
N ARG A 681 -25.22 8.38 -22.40
CA ARG A 681 -25.76 9.36 -23.38
C ARG A 681 -27.20 9.75 -23.07
N THR A 682 -27.57 10.98 -23.39
CA THR A 682 -28.99 11.40 -23.40
C THR A 682 -29.65 10.97 -24.71
N LEU A 683 -30.88 10.45 -24.62
CA LEU A 683 -31.76 10.14 -25.75
C LEU A 683 -33.01 11.03 -25.70
N SER A 684 -33.72 11.17 -26.82
CA SER A 684 -34.87 12.08 -26.95
C SER A 684 -36.12 11.63 -26.18
N GLY A 685 -36.29 10.32 -25.97
CA GLY A 685 -37.43 9.71 -25.29
C GLY A 685 -37.13 8.26 -24.89
N PRO A 686 -38.04 7.58 -24.16
CA PRO A 686 -37.86 6.19 -23.74
C PRO A 686 -37.70 5.21 -24.90
N VAL A 687 -36.86 4.18 -24.73
CA VAL A 687 -36.62 3.11 -25.72
C VAL A 687 -36.70 1.76 -25.04
N THR A 688 -37.43 0.80 -25.64
CA THR A 688 -37.66 -0.54 -25.10
C THR A 688 -37.07 -1.68 -25.94
N ASP A 689 -36.55 -1.38 -27.14
CA ASP A 689 -36.00 -2.35 -28.09
C ASP A 689 -34.53 -2.06 -28.40
N PRO A 690 -33.65 -3.06 -28.13
CA PRO A 690 -32.39 -3.32 -28.80
C PRO A 690 -32.03 -2.44 -30.00
N SER A 691 -32.79 -2.67 -31.07
CA SER A 691 -32.50 -2.23 -32.43
C SER A 691 -32.74 -0.72 -32.67
N GLN A 692 -33.52 -0.09 -31.81
CA GLN A 692 -33.86 1.34 -31.88
C GLN A 692 -32.81 2.22 -31.20
N LEU A 693 -31.93 1.63 -30.39
CA LEU A 693 -30.84 2.37 -29.76
C LEU A 693 -29.75 2.72 -30.78
N PRO A 694 -29.30 3.98 -30.83
CA PRO A 694 -28.22 4.38 -31.72
C PRO A 694 -26.91 3.70 -31.33
N LYS A 695 -26.21 3.11 -32.31
CA LYS A 695 -24.79 2.74 -32.14
C LYS A 695 -23.98 3.93 -31.60
N TRP A 696 -22.87 3.62 -30.95
CA TRP A 696 -21.93 4.63 -30.47
C TRP A 696 -20.49 4.16 -30.67
N ASN A 697 -19.52 4.96 -30.27
CA ASN A 697 -18.09 4.67 -30.34
C ASN A 697 -17.42 4.96 -28.99
N TYR A 698 -16.24 4.41 -28.74
CA TYR A 698 -15.33 4.83 -27.67
C TYR A 698 -13.88 4.80 -28.15
N ASP A 699 -13.00 5.43 -27.36
CA ASP A 699 -11.56 5.34 -27.56
C ASP A 699 -11.05 4.00 -27.02
N GLY A 700 -10.84 3.05 -27.93
CA GLY A 700 -10.26 1.74 -27.63
C GLY A 700 -8.78 1.79 -27.28
N SER A 701 -8.07 2.89 -27.51
CA SER A 701 -6.67 3.00 -27.07
C SER A 701 -6.57 3.12 -25.54
N SER A 702 -7.48 3.86 -24.91
CA SER A 702 -7.62 3.95 -23.44
C SER A 702 -8.12 2.66 -22.78
N THR A 703 -8.56 1.64 -23.52
CA THR A 703 -9.01 0.35 -22.99
C THR A 703 -8.18 -0.85 -23.46
N GLY A 704 -7.14 -0.65 -24.27
CA GLY A 704 -6.31 -1.73 -24.83
C GLY A 704 -6.99 -2.54 -25.94
N GLN A 705 -8.00 -1.98 -26.61
CA GLN A 705 -8.81 -2.63 -27.64
C GLN A 705 -8.54 -2.12 -29.07
N ALA A 706 -7.81 -1.01 -29.22
CA ALA A 706 -7.41 -0.42 -30.50
C ALA A 706 -6.07 0.36 -30.38
N PRO A 707 -5.30 0.56 -31.48
CA PRO A 707 -4.10 1.39 -31.47
C PRO A 707 -4.44 2.89 -31.39
N GLY A 708 -3.52 3.73 -30.89
CA GLY A 708 -3.74 5.17 -30.75
C GLY A 708 -3.87 5.97 -32.06
N GLU A 709 -3.55 5.36 -33.21
CA GLU A 709 -3.66 5.97 -34.55
C GLU A 709 -4.93 5.58 -35.32
N ASP A 710 -5.65 4.54 -34.88
CA ASP A 710 -6.97 4.13 -35.37
C ASP A 710 -7.77 3.60 -34.16
N SER A 711 -8.17 4.51 -33.27
CA SER A 711 -8.59 4.14 -31.91
C SER A 711 -10.09 3.96 -31.70
N GLU A 712 -10.93 4.17 -32.73
CA GLU A 712 -12.38 4.08 -32.57
C GLU A 712 -12.89 2.63 -32.54
N VAL A 713 -13.56 2.25 -31.46
CA VAL A 713 -14.29 0.96 -31.35
C VAL A 713 -15.78 1.24 -31.20
N ILE A 714 -16.61 0.51 -31.95
CA ILE A 714 -18.05 0.75 -32.11
C ILE A 714 -18.86 -0.15 -31.18
N LEU A 715 -19.75 0.48 -30.39
CA LEU A 715 -20.72 -0.13 -29.49
C LEU A 715 -22.02 -0.43 -30.23
N TYR A 716 -22.43 -1.70 -30.20
CA TYR A 716 -23.68 -2.19 -30.76
C TYR A 716 -24.61 -2.61 -29.61
N PRO A 717 -25.69 -1.86 -29.30
CA PRO A 717 -26.68 -2.23 -28.27
C PRO A 717 -27.26 -3.65 -28.46
N GLN A 718 -27.34 -4.42 -27.38
CA GLN A 718 -27.80 -5.83 -27.40
C GLN A 718 -28.94 -6.11 -26.42
N ALA A 719 -28.87 -5.59 -25.20
CA ALA A 719 -29.89 -5.79 -24.16
C ALA A 719 -30.14 -4.48 -23.41
N ILE A 720 -31.39 -4.26 -23.00
CA ILE A 720 -31.84 -3.09 -22.23
C ILE A 720 -32.32 -3.57 -20.86
N PHE A 721 -31.83 -2.93 -19.80
CA PHE A 721 -32.30 -3.09 -18.43
C PHE A 721 -32.64 -1.70 -17.85
N LYS A 722 -33.43 -1.62 -16.77
CA LYS A 722 -33.68 -0.33 -16.10
C LYS A 722 -32.45 0.05 -15.26
N ASP A 723 -32.14 1.34 -15.21
CA ASP A 723 -31.06 1.87 -14.37
C ASP A 723 -31.52 1.96 -12.90
N PRO A 724 -31.02 1.12 -11.97
CA PRO A 724 -31.46 1.14 -10.56
C PRO A 724 -30.91 2.34 -9.78
N PHE A 725 -29.90 3.03 -10.31
CA PHE A 725 -29.24 4.18 -9.70
C PHE A 725 -29.98 5.47 -10.08
N ARG A 726 -30.16 5.72 -11.38
CA ARG A 726 -30.85 6.90 -11.93
C ARG A 726 -32.37 6.77 -11.98
N LYS A 727 -32.91 5.54 -11.98
CA LYS A 727 -34.34 5.21 -11.90
C LYS A 727 -35.19 5.89 -12.99
N GLY A 728 -36.51 5.96 -12.79
CA GLY A 728 -37.44 6.53 -13.76
C GLY A 728 -37.43 5.73 -15.08
N ASN A 729 -37.29 6.45 -16.20
CA ASN A 729 -37.21 5.87 -17.54
C ASN A 729 -35.75 5.68 -18.03
N ASN A 730 -34.75 5.83 -17.15
CA ASN A 730 -33.33 5.66 -17.49
C ASN A 730 -32.96 4.18 -17.62
N ILE A 731 -31.99 3.86 -18.49
CA ILE A 731 -31.67 2.48 -18.87
C ILE A 731 -30.17 2.17 -18.84
N LEU A 732 -29.86 0.90 -18.53
CA LEU A 732 -28.58 0.26 -18.79
C LEU A 732 -28.65 -0.46 -20.14
N VAL A 733 -27.57 -0.40 -20.92
CA VAL A 733 -27.50 -0.96 -22.28
C VAL A 733 -26.24 -1.81 -22.40
N MET A 734 -26.40 -3.13 -22.39
CA MET A 734 -25.27 -4.04 -22.65
C MET A 734 -24.92 -4.01 -24.14
N CYS A 735 -23.64 -3.84 -24.48
CA CYS A 735 -23.16 -3.65 -25.84
C CYS A 735 -22.13 -4.68 -26.28
N ASP A 736 -22.26 -5.12 -27.54
CA ASP A 736 -21.17 -5.75 -28.30
C ASP A 736 -20.16 -4.70 -28.78
N CYS A 737 -18.89 -5.11 -28.96
CA CYS A 737 -17.83 -4.27 -29.53
C CYS A 737 -17.38 -4.75 -30.92
N TYR A 738 -17.24 -3.81 -31.85
CA TYR A 738 -16.88 -4.02 -33.25
C TYR A 738 -15.89 -2.95 -33.75
N THR A 739 -15.11 -3.24 -34.78
CA THR A 739 -14.30 -2.24 -35.49
C THR A 739 -15.19 -1.27 -36.30
N PRO A 740 -14.68 -0.12 -36.77
CA PRO A 740 -15.42 0.78 -37.66
C PRO A 740 -15.91 0.13 -38.97
N GLN A 741 -15.23 -0.94 -39.41
CA GLN A 741 -15.60 -1.73 -40.60
C GLN A 741 -16.69 -2.77 -40.30
N GLY A 742 -17.05 -2.98 -39.03
CA GLY A 742 -18.12 -3.87 -38.60
C GLY A 742 -17.69 -5.28 -38.19
N GLU A 743 -16.39 -5.55 -38.07
CA GLU A 743 -15.84 -6.85 -37.64
C GLU A 743 -15.76 -6.94 -36.10
N PRO A 744 -16.05 -8.09 -35.48
CA PRO A 744 -16.00 -8.24 -34.02
C PRO A 744 -14.55 -8.18 -33.51
N ILE A 745 -14.28 -7.37 -32.49
CA ILE A 745 -12.92 -7.26 -31.92
C ILE A 745 -12.52 -8.53 -31.14
N PRO A 746 -11.23 -8.82 -30.92
CA PRO A 746 -10.79 -10.07 -30.28
C PRO A 746 -11.31 -10.34 -28.86
N THR A 747 -11.68 -9.30 -28.10
CA THR A 747 -12.32 -9.47 -26.78
C THR A 747 -13.83 -9.68 -26.84
N ASN A 748 -14.46 -9.49 -28.00
CA ASN A 748 -15.88 -9.79 -28.19
C ASN A 748 -16.12 -11.31 -28.26
N LYS A 749 -16.36 -11.93 -27.10
CA LYS A 749 -16.73 -13.36 -27.00
C LYS A 749 -18.22 -13.59 -27.27
N ARG A 750 -19.07 -12.61 -26.92
CA ARG A 750 -20.52 -12.61 -27.11
C ARG A 750 -20.91 -12.93 -28.56
N HIS A 751 -20.24 -12.34 -29.54
CA HIS A 751 -20.49 -12.57 -30.96
C HIS A 751 -20.39 -14.04 -31.37
N ASN A 752 -19.45 -14.80 -30.81
CA ASN A 752 -19.33 -16.24 -31.10
C ASN A 752 -20.32 -17.08 -30.28
N ALA A 753 -20.60 -16.71 -29.04
CA ALA A 753 -21.68 -17.31 -28.25
C ALA A 753 -23.04 -17.17 -28.95
N ALA A 754 -23.33 -15.98 -29.51
CA ALA A 754 -24.53 -15.70 -30.27
C ALA A 754 -24.66 -16.60 -31.52
N LYS A 755 -23.56 -16.91 -32.23
CA LYS A 755 -23.57 -17.88 -33.35
C LYS A 755 -23.95 -19.28 -32.89
N ILE A 756 -23.42 -19.73 -31.74
CA ILE A 756 -23.72 -21.06 -31.19
C ILE A 756 -25.19 -21.13 -30.77
N PHE A 757 -25.70 -20.16 -30.01
CA PHE A 757 -27.11 -20.14 -29.60
C PHE A 757 -28.10 -19.90 -30.76
N SER A 758 -27.69 -19.22 -31.84
CA SER A 758 -28.49 -19.07 -33.06
C SER A 758 -28.50 -20.32 -33.96
N ASN A 759 -27.70 -21.34 -33.65
CA ASN A 759 -27.71 -22.58 -34.41
C ASN A 759 -29.08 -23.28 -34.22
N PRO A 760 -29.81 -23.67 -35.29
CA PRO A 760 -31.14 -24.27 -35.17
C PRO A 760 -31.21 -25.50 -34.25
N ALA A 761 -30.13 -26.28 -34.15
CA ALA A 761 -30.08 -27.44 -33.24
C ALA A 761 -29.95 -27.04 -31.76
N VAL A 762 -29.29 -25.93 -31.44
CA VAL A 762 -29.16 -25.39 -30.07
C VAL A 762 -30.43 -24.64 -29.68
N ALA A 763 -30.98 -23.84 -30.60
CA ALA A 763 -32.21 -23.09 -30.38
C ALA A 763 -33.42 -24.01 -30.10
N ALA A 764 -33.54 -25.14 -30.82
CA ALA A 764 -34.60 -26.13 -30.62
C ALA A 764 -34.55 -26.86 -29.26
N GLU A 765 -33.36 -26.94 -28.66
CA GLU A 765 -33.13 -27.58 -27.35
C GLU A 765 -33.31 -26.61 -26.16
N GLU A 766 -33.64 -25.32 -26.37
CA GLU A 766 -33.99 -24.35 -25.32
C GLU A 766 -33.03 -24.41 -24.11
N ALA A 767 -31.73 -24.25 -24.37
CA ALA A 767 -30.66 -24.30 -23.39
C ALA A 767 -30.89 -23.28 -22.24
N TRP A 768 -31.06 -23.78 -21.02
CA TRP A 768 -31.22 -22.99 -19.80
C TRP A 768 -29.94 -23.01 -18.96
N PHE A 769 -29.58 -21.85 -18.42
CA PHE A 769 -28.44 -21.66 -17.53
C PHE A 769 -28.87 -20.95 -16.24
N GLY A 770 -28.41 -21.47 -15.09
CA GLY A 770 -28.47 -20.79 -13.79
C GLY A 770 -27.06 -20.67 -13.23
N ILE A 771 -26.53 -19.46 -13.10
CA ILE A 771 -25.13 -19.22 -12.72
C ILE A 771 -25.05 -18.70 -11.29
N GLU A 772 -24.38 -19.47 -10.44
CA GLU A 772 -24.06 -19.20 -9.04
C GLU A 772 -22.77 -18.35 -8.97
N GLN A 773 -22.88 -17.02 -8.93
CA GLN A 773 -21.72 -16.12 -8.93
C GLN A 773 -21.25 -15.83 -7.51
N GLU A 774 -20.16 -16.49 -7.09
CA GLU A 774 -19.46 -16.16 -5.85
C GLU A 774 -18.52 -14.97 -6.07
N TYR A 775 -18.29 -14.19 -5.01
CA TYR A 775 -17.38 -13.04 -4.98
C TYR A 775 -16.93 -12.71 -3.55
N THR A 776 -15.86 -11.93 -3.40
CA THR A 776 -15.38 -11.46 -2.09
C THR A 776 -15.35 -9.95 -2.02
N LEU A 777 -15.82 -9.38 -0.90
CA LEU A 777 -15.75 -7.95 -0.62
C LEU A 777 -14.47 -7.63 0.16
N LEU A 778 -13.73 -6.63 -0.30
CA LEU A 778 -12.45 -6.17 0.25
C LEU A 778 -12.56 -4.73 0.76
N GLN A 779 -11.80 -4.43 1.80
CA GLN A 779 -11.52 -3.09 2.31
C GLN A 779 -10.71 -2.32 1.26
N LYS A 780 -11.14 -1.11 0.89
CA LYS A 780 -10.66 -0.40 -0.30
C LYS A 780 -9.13 -0.19 -0.34
N ASP A 781 -8.57 0.35 0.73
CA ASP A 781 -7.21 0.90 0.70
C ASP A 781 -6.14 -0.16 1.03
N VAL A 782 -6.45 -1.12 1.91
CA VAL A 782 -5.58 -2.26 2.28
C VAL A 782 -5.80 -3.52 1.42
N LYS A 783 -6.86 -3.55 0.60
CA LYS A 783 -7.29 -4.70 -0.23
C LYS A 783 -7.44 -6.04 0.53
N TRP A 784 -7.70 -5.97 1.84
CA TRP A 784 -7.93 -7.11 2.75
C TRP A 784 -9.45 -7.39 2.89
N PRO A 785 -9.92 -8.62 3.14
CA PRO A 785 -11.37 -8.90 3.14
C PRO A 785 -12.15 -8.13 4.22
N ILE A 786 -13.42 -7.82 3.94
CA ILE A 786 -14.25 -7.06 4.88
C ILE A 786 -14.58 -7.87 6.14
N GLY A 787 -14.47 -7.23 7.31
CA GLY A 787 -14.64 -7.88 8.61
C GLY A 787 -13.42 -8.66 9.12
N TRP A 788 -12.33 -8.73 8.34
CA TRP A 788 -11.07 -9.31 8.79
C TRP A 788 -10.21 -8.26 9.50
N PRO A 789 -9.50 -8.62 10.58
CA PRO A 789 -8.51 -7.71 11.18
C PRO A 789 -7.37 -7.47 10.19
N ILE A 790 -6.92 -6.22 10.07
CA ILE A 790 -5.82 -5.85 9.17
C ILE A 790 -4.54 -6.58 9.61
N GLY A 791 -3.85 -7.22 8.67
CA GLY A 791 -2.67 -8.05 8.95
C GLY A 791 -2.96 -9.39 9.65
N GLY A 792 -4.23 -9.73 9.89
CA GLY A 792 -4.62 -10.94 10.61
C GLY A 792 -5.80 -11.68 10.01
N TYR A 793 -6.25 -12.73 10.70
CA TYR A 793 -7.32 -13.62 10.28
C TYR A 793 -8.47 -13.62 11.29
N PRO A 794 -9.74 -13.76 10.85
CA PRO A 794 -10.86 -14.05 11.74
C PRO A 794 -10.84 -15.52 12.19
N GLY A 795 -11.82 -15.94 13.00
CA GLY A 795 -11.98 -17.35 13.38
C GLY A 795 -12.17 -18.28 12.17
N PRO A 796 -11.87 -19.58 12.29
CA PRO A 796 -11.88 -20.53 11.16
C PRO A 796 -13.26 -20.66 10.49
N GLN A 797 -13.25 -21.14 9.25
CA GLN A 797 -14.46 -21.33 8.44
C GLN A 797 -15.49 -22.25 9.12
N GLY A 798 -16.77 -22.02 8.81
CA GLY A 798 -17.90 -22.75 9.42
C GLY A 798 -19.05 -21.84 9.88
N PRO A 799 -18.83 -20.81 10.71
CA PRO A 799 -19.92 -19.99 11.25
C PRO A 799 -20.44 -18.92 10.28
N TYR A 800 -19.84 -18.74 9.10
CA TYR A 800 -20.11 -17.62 8.17
C TYR A 800 -21.16 -17.94 7.09
N TYR A 801 -21.19 -19.18 6.60
CA TYR A 801 -22.12 -19.63 5.56
C TYR A 801 -23.58 -19.45 6.02
N CYS A 802 -24.38 -18.73 5.21
CA CYS A 802 -25.76 -18.34 5.51
C CYS A 802 -25.97 -17.68 6.89
N SER A 803 -24.94 -17.04 7.45
CA SER A 803 -24.95 -16.53 8.82
C SER A 803 -25.79 -15.27 9.05
N ALA A 804 -26.16 -15.06 10.31
CA ALA A 804 -26.73 -13.81 10.83
C ALA A 804 -25.98 -13.40 12.12
N GLY A 805 -25.67 -12.11 12.22
CA GLY A 805 -24.84 -11.54 13.29
C GLY A 805 -23.78 -10.59 12.71
N ALA A 806 -23.53 -9.47 13.40
CA ALA A 806 -22.53 -8.48 12.99
C ALA A 806 -21.09 -9.01 13.08
N ASP A 807 -20.88 -10.11 13.82
CA ASP A 807 -19.63 -10.83 14.00
C ASP A 807 -19.37 -11.89 12.92
N LYS A 808 -20.27 -12.04 11.93
CA LYS A 808 -20.22 -13.11 10.92
C LYS A 808 -20.62 -12.66 9.50
N ALA A 809 -21.66 -11.83 9.38
CA ALA A 809 -22.29 -11.49 8.09
C ALA A 809 -21.82 -10.13 7.53
N PHE A 810 -20.52 -10.00 7.28
CA PHE A 810 -19.87 -8.75 6.90
C PHE A 810 -20.27 -8.26 5.50
N GLY A 811 -20.71 -7.00 5.37
CA GLY A 811 -21.05 -6.38 4.08
C GLY A 811 -22.47 -6.64 3.56
N ARG A 812 -23.37 -7.21 4.38
CA ARG A 812 -24.74 -7.56 3.98
C ARG A 812 -25.50 -6.42 3.28
N ASP A 813 -25.32 -5.17 3.70
CA ASP A 813 -26.02 -4.02 3.11
C ASP A 813 -25.72 -3.82 1.61
N VAL A 814 -24.50 -4.14 1.16
CA VAL A 814 -24.12 -4.16 -0.26
C VAL A 814 -24.92 -5.22 -1.03
N VAL A 815 -25.05 -6.42 -0.46
CA VAL A 815 -25.70 -7.56 -1.09
C VAL A 815 -27.22 -7.38 -1.14
N ASP A 816 -27.80 -6.90 -0.04
CA ASP A 816 -29.22 -6.60 0.08
C ASP A 816 -29.63 -5.41 -0.80
N ALA A 817 -28.72 -4.47 -1.09
CA ALA A 817 -28.91 -3.42 -2.09
C ALA A 817 -28.78 -3.96 -3.52
N HIS A 818 -27.77 -4.80 -3.78
CA HIS A 818 -27.53 -5.43 -5.09
C HIS A 818 -28.70 -6.28 -5.55
N TYR A 819 -29.23 -7.15 -4.68
CA TYR A 819 -30.38 -8.00 -4.99
C TYR A 819 -31.59 -7.15 -5.40
N LYS A 820 -31.88 -6.08 -4.65
CA LYS A 820 -32.98 -5.14 -4.95
C LYS A 820 -32.73 -4.34 -6.23
N ALA A 821 -31.48 -3.99 -6.53
CA ALA A 821 -31.10 -3.29 -7.76
C ALA A 821 -31.24 -4.18 -9.00
N CYS A 822 -30.81 -5.44 -8.94
CA CYS A 822 -30.98 -6.43 -10.01
C CYS A 822 -32.48 -6.73 -10.28
N LEU A 823 -33.28 -6.92 -9.22
CA LEU A 823 -34.73 -7.07 -9.34
C LEU A 823 -35.42 -5.83 -9.97
N TYR A 824 -34.96 -4.62 -9.64
CA TYR A 824 -35.45 -3.39 -10.28
C TYR A 824 -35.04 -3.30 -11.75
N ALA A 825 -33.79 -3.66 -12.07
CA ALA A 825 -33.24 -3.61 -13.42
C ALA A 825 -33.97 -4.55 -14.39
N GLY A 826 -34.56 -5.63 -13.89
CA GLY A 826 -35.18 -6.69 -14.69
C GLY A 826 -34.24 -7.85 -14.98
N ILE A 827 -33.30 -8.11 -14.08
CA ILE A 827 -32.44 -9.30 -14.10
C ILE A 827 -33.17 -10.44 -13.38
N ASP A 828 -33.11 -11.65 -13.94
CA ASP A 828 -33.69 -12.89 -13.41
C ASP A 828 -32.84 -13.44 -12.23
N ILE A 829 -32.58 -12.60 -11.23
CA ILE A 829 -31.84 -12.96 -10.02
C ILE A 829 -32.72 -13.82 -9.10
N SER A 830 -32.34 -15.07 -8.90
CA SER A 830 -33.15 -16.08 -8.19
C SER A 830 -32.83 -16.22 -6.70
N GLY A 831 -31.68 -15.72 -6.24
CA GLY A 831 -31.33 -15.71 -4.81
C GLY A 831 -29.96 -15.10 -4.50
N ILE A 832 -29.63 -15.11 -3.20
CA ILE A 832 -28.34 -14.70 -2.61
C ILE A 832 -28.02 -15.55 -1.37
N ASN A 833 -26.73 -15.74 -1.07
CA ASN A 833 -26.24 -16.31 0.21
C ASN A 833 -24.93 -15.63 0.65
N GLY A 834 -24.68 -15.65 1.96
CA GLY A 834 -23.34 -15.39 2.51
C GLY A 834 -22.55 -16.70 2.50
N GLU A 835 -21.30 -16.66 2.06
CA GLU A 835 -20.54 -17.86 1.74
C GLU A 835 -19.64 -18.38 2.88
N VAL A 836 -18.95 -19.50 2.63
CA VAL A 836 -18.13 -20.20 3.65
C VAL A 836 -16.97 -19.34 4.18
N MET A 837 -16.34 -18.52 3.33
CA MET A 837 -15.30 -17.58 3.74
C MET A 837 -15.93 -16.27 4.27
N PRO A 838 -15.49 -15.72 5.41
CA PRO A 838 -16.00 -14.45 5.92
C PRO A 838 -15.74 -13.30 4.92
N GLY A 839 -16.79 -12.56 4.56
CA GLY A 839 -16.74 -11.50 3.54
C GLY A 839 -16.91 -12.01 2.09
N GLN A 840 -17.05 -13.32 1.88
CA GLN A 840 -17.48 -13.92 0.61
C GLN A 840 -19.02 -14.01 0.57
N TRP A 841 -19.59 -13.80 -0.61
CA TRP A 841 -21.03 -13.84 -0.87
C TRP A 841 -21.30 -14.43 -2.26
N GLU A 842 -22.55 -14.81 -2.50
CA GLU A 842 -23.03 -15.35 -3.77
C GLU A 842 -24.34 -14.68 -4.21
N PHE A 843 -24.54 -14.55 -5.52
CA PHE A 843 -25.86 -14.30 -6.11
C PHE A 843 -26.12 -15.25 -7.30
N GLN A 844 -27.36 -15.70 -7.46
CA GLN A 844 -27.74 -16.61 -8.56
C GLN A 844 -28.50 -15.88 -9.67
N VAL A 845 -28.06 -16.01 -10.93
CA VAL A 845 -28.77 -15.48 -12.12
C VAL A 845 -29.33 -16.63 -12.94
N GLY A 846 -30.65 -16.63 -13.15
CA GLY A 846 -31.37 -17.58 -14.00
C GLY A 846 -32.46 -18.38 -13.27
N PRO A 847 -33.16 -19.29 -13.99
CA PRO A 847 -32.79 -19.84 -15.29
C PRO A 847 -32.99 -18.88 -16.48
N CYS A 848 -31.90 -18.50 -17.13
CA CYS A 848 -31.87 -17.69 -18.36
C CYS A 848 -31.69 -18.58 -19.61
N VAL A 849 -32.11 -18.10 -20.79
CA VAL A 849 -32.07 -18.87 -22.05
C VAL A 849 -30.90 -18.43 -22.94
N GLY A 850 -29.95 -19.33 -23.17
CA GLY A 850 -28.82 -19.09 -24.09
C GLY A 850 -28.07 -17.80 -23.81
N ILE A 851 -28.00 -16.91 -24.81
CA ILE A 851 -27.23 -15.67 -24.77
C ILE A 851 -27.64 -14.72 -23.63
N SER A 852 -28.91 -14.75 -23.19
CA SER A 852 -29.38 -13.85 -22.13
C SER A 852 -28.74 -14.12 -20.78
N ALA A 853 -28.24 -15.35 -20.53
CA ALA A 853 -27.50 -15.68 -19.33
C ALA A 853 -26.19 -14.87 -19.20
N GLY A 854 -25.51 -14.65 -20.34
CA GLY A 854 -24.29 -13.82 -20.39
C GLY A 854 -24.60 -12.33 -20.28
N ASP A 855 -25.62 -11.86 -21.02
CA ASP A 855 -26.04 -10.46 -20.97
C ASP A 855 -26.50 -10.04 -19.56
N GLN A 856 -27.26 -10.90 -18.88
CA GLN A 856 -27.71 -10.64 -17.52
C GLN A 856 -26.59 -10.76 -16.48
N LEU A 857 -25.71 -11.75 -16.56
CA LEU A 857 -24.63 -11.87 -15.57
C LEU A 857 -23.63 -10.71 -15.65
N TRP A 858 -23.28 -10.24 -16.86
CA TRP A 858 -22.42 -9.06 -16.99
C TRP A 858 -23.08 -7.79 -16.44
N VAL A 859 -24.38 -7.57 -16.66
CA VAL A 859 -25.07 -6.40 -16.05
C VAL A 859 -25.25 -6.59 -14.53
N ALA A 860 -25.43 -7.82 -14.04
CA ALA A 860 -25.46 -8.11 -12.60
C ALA A 860 -24.09 -7.85 -11.93
N ARG A 861 -22.98 -8.22 -12.59
CA ARG A 861 -21.62 -7.84 -12.18
C ARG A 861 -21.46 -6.31 -12.16
N TYR A 862 -21.82 -5.63 -13.25
CA TYR A 862 -21.75 -4.17 -13.35
C TYR A 862 -22.55 -3.41 -12.27
N VAL A 863 -23.71 -3.92 -11.84
CA VAL A 863 -24.50 -3.32 -10.75
C VAL A 863 -23.80 -3.50 -9.39
N LEU A 864 -22.97 -4.53 -9.22
CA LEU A 864 -22.19 -4.80 -8.01
C LEU A 864 -20.83 -4.09 -8.00
N GLU A 865 -20.12 -4.11 -9.13
CA GLU A 865 -18.69 -3.85 -9.30
C GLU A 865 -18.26 -2.39 -9.11
N PRO A 866 -17.09 -2.12 -8.52
CA PRO A 866 -16.41 -0.84 -8.55
C PRO A 866 -15.37 -0.81 -9.67
N ALA A 867 -15.30 0.28 -10.43
CA ALA A 867 -14.46 0.37 -11.63
C ALA A 867 -12.94 0.53 -11.33
N ASP A 868 -12.25 -0.55 -10.92
CA ASP A 868 -10.77 -0.58 -10.79
C ASP A 868 -10.09 -1.49 -11.82
N ARG A 869 -9.59 -0.87 -12.89
CA ARG A 869 -8.21 -1.06 -13.35
C ARG A 869 -7.71 0.22 -14.04
N LEU A 870 -6.65 0.80 -13.46
CA LEU A 870 -5.81 1.91 -13.94
C LEU A 870 -6.22 3.37 -13.61
N THR A 871 -7.22 3.63 -12.77
CA THR A 871 -7.67 5.01 -12.46
C THR A 871 -7.19 5.53 -11.09
N ARG A 872 -5.87 5.76 -10.92
CA ARG A 872 -5.37 6.51 -9.76
C ARG A 872 -5.81 7.99 -9.83
N TYR A 873 -6.11 8.57 -8.67
CA TYR A 873 -6.50 9.98 -8.48
C TYR A 873 -7.75 10.46 -9.25
N ARG A 874 -8.94 10.08 -8.78
CA ARG A 874 -10.15 10.89 -9.05
C ARG A 874 -11.24 10.76 -7.97
N LEU A 875 -11.37 11.82 -7.18
CA LEU A 875 -12.59 12.13 -6.41
C LEU A 875 -13.60 12.83 -7.34
N ASP A 876 -14.06 12.13 -8.38
CA ASP A 876 -15.16 12.57 -9.26
C ASP A 876 -16.34 11.61 -9.02
N LEU A 877 -17.35 12.06 -8.25
CA LEU A 877 -18.51 11.27 -7.82
C LEU A 877 -19.52 11.01 -8.96
N ARG A 878 -19.10 10.32 -10.02
CA ARG A 878 -19.91 10.07 -11.23
C ARG A 878 -19.90 8.60 -11.59
N GLU A 879 -21.09 8.06 -11.82
CA GLU A 879 -21.38 6.63 -12.16
C GLU A 879 -21.31 5.62 -11.00
N GLN A 880 -21.45 6.08 -9.75
CA GLN A 880 -21.61 5.26 -8.52
C GLN A 880 -22.32 3.89 -8.73
N ARG A 881 -21.58 2.82 -8.45
CA ARG A 881 -22.08 1.44 -8.25
C ARG A 881 -22.07 1.04 -6.78
N ILE A 882 -22.69 -0.09 -6.43
CA ILE A 882 -23.09 -0.35 -5.03
C ILE A 882 -21.90 -0.52 -4.09
N THR A 883 -20.83 -1.17 -4.53
CA THR A 883 -19.58 -1.27 -3.76
C THR A 883 -18.84 0.07 -3.66
N GLU A 884 -18.87 0.90 -4.72
CA GLU A 884 -18.31 2.26 -4.71
C GLU A 884 -19.04 3.17 -3.70
N MET A 885 -20.38 3.10 -3.68
CA MET A 885 -21.22 3.81 -2.71
C MET A 885 -20.92 3.40 -1.27
N ALA A 886 -20.56 2.13 -1.05
CA ALA A 886 -20.20 1.59 0.26
C ALA A 886 -18.70 1.73 0.61
N GLY A 887 -17.87 2.25 -0.30
CA GLY A 887 -16.43 2.39 -0.08
C GLY A 887 -15.66 1.07 0.00
N VAL A 888 -16.13 0.02 -0.68
CA VAL A 888 -15.51 -1.33 -0.69
C VAL A 888 -15.10 -1.73 -2.10
N VAL A 889 -14.20 -2.72 -2.22
CA VAL A 889 -13.70 -3.27 -3.48
C VAL A 889 -14.26 -4.67 -3.70
N LEU A 890 -14.72 -4.96 -4.93
CA LEU A 890 -15.11 -6.31 -5.35
C LEU A 890 -13.89 -7.11 -5.81
N SER A 891 -13.83 -8.39 -5.44
CA SER A 891 -12.92 -9.36 -6.05
C SER A 891 -13.69 -10.53 -6.64
N LEU A 892 -13.36 -10.86 -7.90
CA LEU A 892 -13.73 -12.09 -8.59
C LEU A 892 -12.52 -13.02 -8.76
N ASP A 893 -11.45 -12.88 -7.96
CA ASP A 893 -10.34 -13.83 -8.04
C ASP A 893 -10.77 -15.22 -7.53
N PRO A 894 -10.45 -16.32 -8.24
CA PRO A 894 -10.83 -17.67 -7.83
C PRO A 894 -10.26 -18.13 -6.48
N LYS A 895 -9.19 -17.50 -5.97
CA LYS A 895 -8.59 -17.81 -4.66
C LYS A 895 -8.01 -16.52 -4.06
N PRO A 896 -8.87 -15.63 -3.52
CA PRO A 896 -8.47 -14.27 -3.14
C PRO A 896 -7.57 -14.26 -1.90
N ILE A 897 -7.69 -15.25 -1.02
CA ILE A 897 -6.79 -15.50 0.11
C ILE A 897 -6.26 -16.93 0.01
N GLN A 898 -4.96 -17.10 0.30
CA GLN A 898 -4.29 -18.41 0.26
C GLN A 898 -4.48 -19.20 1.57
N GLY A 899 -4.24 -20.51 1.52
CA GLY A 899 -4.42 -21.41 2.67
C GLY A 899 -5.86 -21.94 2.79
N ASP A 900 -6.30 -22.18 4.03
CA ASP A 900 -7.48 -22.99 4.41
C ASP A 900 -8.84 -22.28 4.26
N TRP A 901 -8.87 -21.21 3.46
CA TRP A 901 -10.07 -20.44 3.12
C TRP A 901 -10.68 -20.93 1.80
N ASN A 902 -11.99 -20.83 1.63
CA ASN A 902 -12.62 -21.20 0.35
C ASN A 902 -12.16 -20.26 -0.78
N GLY A 903 -12.20 -20.77 -2.02
CA GLY A 903 -12.05 -19.95 -3.22
C GLY A 903 -13.41 -19.61 -3.81
N ALA A 904 -13.45 -18.72 -4.81
CA ALA A 904 -14.68 -18.20 -5.39
C ALA A 904 -15.01 -18.85 -6.76
N GLY A 905 -16.14 -19.55 -6.84
CA GLY A 905 -16.67 -20.20 -8.05
C GLY A 905 -17.63 -19.37 -8.90
N ALA A 906 -18.01 -19.93 -10.05
CA ALA A 906 -19.13 -19.49 -10.87
C ALA A 906 -19.96 -20.70 -11.35
N HIS A 907 -20.52 -21.48 -10.42
CA HIS A 907 -21.10 -22.79 -10.78
C HIS A 907 -22.24 -22.63 -11.77
N THR A 908 -22.19 -23.42 -12.84
CA THR A 908 -23.12 -23.26 -13.97
C THR A 908 -24.08 -24.43 -14.02
N ASN A 909 -25.29 -24.21 -13.51
CA ASN A 909 -26.41 -25.12 -13.66
C ASN A 909 -26.91 -25.10 -15.10
N TYR A 910 -27.03 -26.27 -15.74
CA TYR A 910 -27.38 -26.40 -17.15
C TYR A 910 -28.44 -27.47 -17.39
N SER A 911 -29.39 -27.15 -18.29
CA SER A 911 -30.30 -28.15 -18.87
C SER A 911 -30.76 -27.77 -20.27
N THR A 912 -31.09 -28.78 -21.07
CA THR A 912 -31.86 -28.62 -22.31
C THR A 912 -33.30 -29.08 -22.14
N LYS A 913 -34.16 -28.79 -23.11
CA LYS A 913 -35.55 -29.22 -23.21
C LYS A 913 -35.68 -30.74 -23.09
N SER A 914 -34.78 -31.48 -23.73
CA SER A 914 -34.71 -32.94 -23.63
C SER A 914 -34.27 -33.43 -22.24
N MET A 915 -33.39 -32.69 -21.55
CA MET A 915 -33.01 -33.00 -20.15
C MET A 915 -34.14 -32.73 -19.14
N ARG A 916 -35.00 -31.73 -19.40
CA ARG A 916 -36.16 -31.38 -18.55
C ARG A 916 -37.42 -32.24 -18.83
N SER A 917 -37.41 -33.00 -19.92
CA SER A 917 -38.51 -33.88 -20.35
C SER A 917 -38.41 -35.29 -19.74
N ASP A 918 -39.47 -36.10 -19.82
CA ASP A 918 -39.49 -37.44 -19.23
C ASP A 918 -38.42 -38.36 -19.82
N GLY A 919 -37.62 -38.98 -18.94
CA GLY A 919 -36.41 -39.75 -19.33
C GLY A 919 -35.13 -38.92 -19.47
N GLY A 920 -35.21 -37.59 -19.29
CA GLY A 920 -34.09 -36.65 -19.50
C GLY A 920 -32.83 -36.91 -18.67
N TYR A 921 -32.88 -37.70 -17.59
CA TYR A 921 -31.69 -38.14 -16.86
C TYR A 921 -30.75 -39.03 -17.68
N GLY A 922 -31.22 -39.67 -18.76
CA GLY A 922 -30.35 -40.29 -19.76
C GLY A 922 -29.51 -39.25 -20.50
N VAL A 923 -30.18 -38.23 -21.05
CA VAL A 923 -29.56 -37.10 -21.78
C VAL A 923 -28.57 -36.33 -20.90
N ILE A 924 -28.87 -36.18 -19.61
CA ILE A 924 -27.95 -35.59 -18.61
C ILE A 924 -26.64 -36.39 -18.53
N LYS A 925 -26.70 -37.73 -18.44
CA LYS A 925 -25.49 -38.57 -18.37
C LYS A 925 -24.67 -38.48 -19.66
N GLU A 926 -25.31 -38.54 -20.82
CA GLU A 926 -24.65 -38.38 -22.12
C GLU A 926 -23.94 -37.03 -22.23
N ALA A 927 -24.57 -35.94 -21.78
CA ALA A 927 -23.96 -34.60 -21.75
C ALA A 927 -22.75 -34.53 -20.80
N ILE A 928 -22.83 -35.14 -19.63
CA ILE A 928 -21.72 -35.22 -18.67
C ILE A 928 -20.55 -36.03 -19.24
N GLU A 929 -20.81 -37.14 -19.94
CA GLU A 929 -19.76 -37.90 -20.64
C GLU A 929 -19.06 -37.07 -21.73
N LYS A 930 -19.79 -36.23 -22.48
CA LYS A 930 -19.17 -35.32 -23.46
C LYS A 930 -18.29 -34.26 -22.77
N LEU A 931 -18.77 -33.66 -21.68
CA LEU A 931 -18.01 -32.66 -20.88
C LEU A 931 -16.74 -33.25 -20.24
N GLY A 932 -16.73 -34.56 -19.95
CA GLY A 932 -15.54 -35.27 -19.50
C GLY A 932 -14.49 -35.44 -20.60
N ARG A 933 -14.92 -35.75 -21.83
CA ARG A 933 -14.01 -35.92 -22.98
C ARG A 933 -13.32 -34.61 -23.37
N ARG A 934 -14.01 -33.46 -23.27
CA ARG A 934 -13.45 -32.11 -23.52
C ARG A 934 -12.97 -31.38 -22.25
N HIS A 935 -12.75 -32.09 -21.14
CA HIS A 935 -12.46 -31.47 -19.83
C HIS A 935 -11.33 -30.44 -19.86
N LYS A 936 -10.21 -30.73 -20.54
CA LYS A 936 -9.05 -29.83 -20.61
C LYS A 936 -9.32 -28.57 -21.44
N GLU A 937 -10.10 -28.69 -22.52
CA GLU A 937 -10.52 -27.55 -23.34
C GLU A 937 -11.43 -26.60 -22.55
N HIS A 938 -12.37 -27.15 -21.77
CA HIS A 938 -13.22 -26.37 -20.88
C HIS A 938 -12.39 -25.67 -19.78
N ILE A 939 -11.50 -26.39 -19.09
CA ILE A 939 -10.67 -25.79 -18.02
C ILE A 939 -9.83 -24.61 -18.53
N ALA A 940 -9.24 -24.71 -19.72
CA ALA A 940 -8.47 -23.63 -20.34
C ALA A 940 -9.32 -22.36 -20.68
N ALA A 941 -10.65 -22.46 -20.61
CA ALA A 941 -11.59 -21.37 -20.88
C ALA A 941 -12.45 -20.97 -19.67
N TYR A 942 -12.23 -21.59 -18.50
CA TYR A 942 -13.09 -21.50 -17.31
C TYR A 942 -12.61 -20.48 -16.26
N GLY A 943 -11.80 -19.51 -16.68
CA GLY A 943 -11.26 -18.43 -15.85
C GLY A 943 -9.79 -18.62 -15.47
N GLU A 944 -9.01 -17.53 -15.50
CA GLU A 944 -7.59 -17.53 -15.14
C GLU A 944 -7.40 -17.65 -13.62
N GLY A 945 -6.37 -18.38 -13.17
CA GLY A 945 -6.09 -18.56 -11.74
C GLY A 945 -6.85 -19.70 -11.05
N ASN A 946 -7.68 -20.42 -11.79
CA ASN A 946 -8.55 -21.49 -11.29
C ASN A 946 -7.75 -22.69 -10.73
N GLU A 947 -6.47 -22.82 -11.08
CA GLU A 947 -5.52 -23.80 -10.51
C GLU A 947 -5.28 -23.60 -9.00
N ARG A 948 -5.46 -22.38 -8.48
CA ARG A 948 -5.39 -22.09 -7.04
C ARG A 948 -6.67 -22.49 -6.28
N ARG A 949 -7.75 -22.80 -7.01
CA ARG A 949 -9.08 -23.11 -6.48
C ARG A 949 -9.37 -24.61 -6.57
N LEU A 950 -9.30 -25.18 -7.77
CA LEU A 950 -9.60 -26.58 -8.09
C LEU A 950 -8.47 -27.52 -7.62
N THR A 951 -8.43 -27.77 -6.32
CA THR A 951 -7.33 -28.46 -5.62
C THR A 951 -7.76 -29.77 -4.96
N GLY A 952 -8.97 -30.25 -5.24
CA GLY A 952 -9.57 -31.41 -4.57
C GLY A 952 -9.93 -31.16 -3.10
N ARG A 953 -9.87 -29.90 -2.64
CA ARG A 953 -10.23 -29.43 -1.29
C ARG A 953 -11.31 -28.35 -1.39
N HIS A 954 -11.81 -27.88 -0.23
CA HIS A 954 -12.77 -26.75 -0.17
C HIS A 954 -13.96 -26.90 -1.13
N GLU A 955 -14.58 -28.08 -1.11
CA GLU A 955 -15.73 -28.45 -1.97
C GLU A 955 -15.46 -28.42 -3.49
N THR A 956 -14.19 -28.48 -3.93
CA THR A 956 -13.81 -28.62 -5.34
C THR A 956 -13.30 -30.02 -5.69
N ALA A 957 -13.32 -30.35 -6.98
CA ALA A 957 -12.47 -31.42 -7.55
C ALA A 957 -11.06 -30.89 -7.86
N ASP A 958 -10.11 -31.78 -8.09
CA ASP A 958 -8.78 -31.41 -8.60
C ASP A 958 -8.86 -31.05 -10.10
N ILE A 959 -8.11 -30.03 -10.52
CA ILE A 959 -8.16 -29.42 -11.86
C ILE A 959 -7.88 -30.36 -13.04
N ASP A 960 -7.07 -31.41 -12.84
CA ASP A 960 -6.77 -32.42 -13.87
C ASP A 960 -7.79 -33.58 -13.85
N THR A 961 -8.71 -33.61 -12.88
CA THR A 961 -9.65 -34.72 -12.67
C THR A 961 -11.10 -34.39 -13.06
N PHE A 962 -11.66 -35.20 -13.97
CA PHE A 962 -13.09 -35.19 -14.25
C PHE A 962 -13.81 -36.27 -13.43
N VAL A 963 -14.59 -35.84 -12.44
CA VAL A 963 -15.45 -36.68 -11.62
C VAL A 963 -16.86 -36.10 -11.64
N TRP A 964 -17.88 -36.96 -11.65
CA TRP A 964 -19.26 -36.53 -11.44
C TRP A 964 -19.97 -37.41 -10.41
N GLY A 965 -20.99 -36.86 -9.74
CA GLY A 965 -21.77 -37.63 -8.78
C GLY A 965 -23.06 -36.95 -8.32
N VAL A 966 -23.99 -37.74 -7.77
CA VAL A 966 -25.25 -37.22 -7.24
C VAL A 966 -25.05 -36.70 -5.82
N ALA A 967 -25.31 -35.41 -5.63
CA ALA A 967 -25.05 -34.64 -4.40
C ALA A 967 -23.61 -34.68 -3.86
N ASN A 968 -22.62 -35.10 -4.67
CA ASN A 968 -21.21 -34.94 -4.32
C ASN A 968 -20.77 -33.50 -4.65
N ARG A 969 -20.44 -32.69 -3.63
CA ARG A 969 -19.88 -31.35 -3.86
C ARG A 969 -18.42 -31.38 -4.32
N GLY A 970 -17.61 -32.35 -3.87
CA GLY A 970 -16.23 -32.57 -4.30
C GLY A 970 -16.09 -33.24 -5.67
N ALA A 971 -17.07 -33.04 -6.57
CA ALA A 971 -17.05 -33.53 -7.94
C ALA A 971 -17.03 -32.35 -8.92
N SER A 972 -16.40 -32.54 -10.07
CA SER A 972 -16.30 -31.53 -11.13
C SER A 972 -17.70 -31.21 -11.71
N ILE A 973 -18.58 -32.21 -11.81
CA ILE A 973 -20.02 -32.04 -12.09
C ILE A 973 -20.87 -32.64 -10.97
N ARG A 974 -21.83 -31.89 -10.44
CA ARG A 974 -22.83 -32.36 -9.46
C ARG A 974 -24.20 -32.54 -10.12
N VAL A 975 -24.93 -33.59 -9.73
CA VAL A 975 -26.36 -33.76 -10.06
C VAL A 975 -27.18 -33.67 -8.78
N GLY A 976 -28.28 -32.92 -8.79
CA GLY A 976 -29.17 -32.79 -7.63
C GLY A 976 -29.96 -34.07 -7.35
N ARG A 977 -30.21 -34.39 -6.07
CA ARG A 977 -31.01 -35.57 -5.67
C ARG A 977 -32.41 -35.56 -6.27
N ASP A 978 -33.05 -34.39 -6.39
CA ASP A 978 -34.37 -34.30 -6.99
C ASP A 978 -34.37 -34.52 -8.52
N THR A 979 -33.28 -34.20 -9.22
CA THR A 979 -33.10 -34.55 -10.64
C THR A 979 -32.90 -36.06 -10.81
N GLU A 980 -32.09 -36.71 -9.96
CA GLU A 980 -31.98 -38.18 -9.95
C GLU A 980 -33.34 -38.84 -9.67
N LYS A 981 -34.02 -38.39 -8.62
CA LYS A 981 -35.29 -38.96 -8.13
C LYS A 981 -36.47 -38.78 -9.10
N SER A 982 -36.50 -37.67 -9.84
CA SER A 982 -37.56 -37.40 -10.84
C SER A 982 -37.21 -37.92 -12.24
N GLY A 983 -35.96 -38.34 -12.48
CA GLY A 983 -35.51 -38.85 -13.77
C GLY A 983 -35.37 -37.79 -14.86
N LYS A 984 -35.36 -36.50 -14.51
CA LYS A 984 -35.25 -35.34 -15.41
C LYS A 984 -34.87 -34.07 -14.63
N GLY A 985 -34.26 -33.08 -15.27
CA GLY A 985 -33.86 -31.83 -14.61
C GLY A 985 -32.60 -31.20 -15.20
N TYR A 986 -31.61 -30.95 -14.33
CA TYR A 986 -30.36 -30.24 -14.66
C TYR A 986 -29.14 -30.86 -13.95
N PHE A 987 -27.94 -30.47 -14.40
CA PHE A 987 -26.69 -30.71 -13.68
C PHE A 987 -25.95 -29.39 -13.44
N GLU A 988 -24.98 -29.40 -12.53
CA GLU A 988 -24.20 -28.26 -12.07
C GLU A 988 -22.73 -28.47 -12.42
N ASP A 989 -22.18 -27.66 -13.33
CA ASP A 989 -20.74 -27.64 -13.60
C ASP A 989 -20.03 -26.77 -12.56
N ARG A 990 -19.27 -27.41 -11.65
CA ARG A 990 -18.60 -26.71 -10.52
C ARG A 990 -17.23 -26.13 -10.90
N ARG A 991 -16.74 -26.45 -12.10
CA ARG A 991 -15.39 -26.10 -12.56
C ARG A 991 -15.17 -24.60 -12.88
N PRO A 992 -16.15 -23.79 -13.35
CA PRO A 992 -15.89 -22.39 -13.66
C PRO A 992 -15.49 -21.56 -12.42
N ALA A 993 -14.49 -20.70 -12.59
CA ALA A 993 -14.06 -19.71 -11.59
C ALA A 993 -14.98 -18.48 -11.58
N SER A 994 -15.01 -17.76 -10.47
CA SER A 994 -15.75 -16.49 -10.29
C SER A 994 -15.45 -15.43 -11.36
N ASN A 995 -14.24 -15.38 -11.91
CA ASN A 995 -13.83 -14.48 -13.01
C ASN A 995 -14.15 -14.98 -14.44
N MET A 996 -14.80 -16.13 -14.61
CA MET A 996 -15.07 -16.68 -15.96
C MET A 996 -15.95 -15.74 -16.81
N ASP A 997 -15.78 -15.77 -18.14
CA ASP A 997 -16.68 -15.08 -19.06
C ASP A 997 -17.92 -15.97 -19.35
N PRO A 998 -19.14 -15.55 -18.94
CA PRO A 998 -20.35 -16.33 -19.16
C PRO A 998 -20.64 -16.58 -20.65
N TYR A 999 -20.24 -15.69 -21.56
CA TYR A 999 -20.41 -15.94 -23.00
C TYR A 999 -19.60 -17.16 -23.45
N VAL A 1000 -18.37 -17.29 -22.95
CA VAL A 1000 -17.50 -18.44 -23.26
C VAL A 1000 -18.03 -19.71 -22.60
N VAL A 1001 -18.28 -19.69 -21.29
CA VAL A 1001 -18.68 -20.90 -20.54
C VAL A 1001 -20.03 -21.43 -20.99
N THR A 1002 -21.06 -20.59 -21.08
CA THR A 1002 -22.41 -21.05 -21.46
C THR A 1002 -22.45 -21.59 -22.89
N SER A 1003 -21.81 -20.92 -23.85
CA SER A 1003 -21.81 -21.37 -25.25
C SER A 1003 -20.94 -22.60 -25.47
N MET A 1004 -19.81 -22.77 -24.75
CA MET A 1004 -19.00 -23.98 -24.82
C MET A 1004 -19.70 -25.19 -24.19
N ILE A 1005 -20.48 -25.01 -23.12
CA ILE A 1005 -21.34 -26.08 -22.58
C ILE A 1005 -22.41 -26.46 -23.60
N ALA A 1006 -23.08 -25.49 -24.24
CA ALA A 1006 -24.06 -25.77 -25.30
C ALA A 1006 -23.45 -26.48 -26.53
N GLU A 1007 -22.28 -26.03 -26.99
CA GLU A 1007 -21.53 -26.65 -28.09
C GLU A 1007 -21.17 -28.09 -27.75
N THR A 1008 -20.47 -28.32 -26.62
CA THR A 1008 -20.00 -29.65 -26.22
C THR A 1008 -21.14 -30.63 -25.98
N THR A 1009 -22.28 -30.18 -25.45
CA THR A 1009 -23.40 -31.08 -25.14
C THR A 1009 -24.31 -31.34 -26.34
N ILE A 1010 -24.59 -30.34 -27.19
CA ILE A 1010 -25.56 -30.45 -28.30
C ILE A 1010 -24.87 -30.70 -29.65
N LEU A 1011 -23.93 -29.84 -30.04
CA LEU A 1011 -23.36 -29.82 -31.40
C LEU A 1011 -22.21 -30.82 -31.56
N TRP A 1012 -21.34 -30.91 -30.57
CA TRP A 1012 -20.16 -31.77 -30.61
C TRP A 1012 -20.53 -33.25 -30.53
N LYS A 1013 -19.76 -34.03 -31.28
CA LYS A 1013 -19.82 -35.50 -31.35
C LYS A 1013 -18.41 -36.04 -31.14
N PRO A 1014 -18.23 -37.07 -30.28
CA PRO A 1014 -16.95 -37.76 -30.20
C PRO A 1014 -16.57 -38.37 -31.55
N THR A 1015 -15.32 -38.16 -31.96
CA THR A 1015 -14.63 -38.90 -33.02
C THR A 1015 -14.08 -40.22 -32.49
#